data_AF-A0A6G4A4U7-F1
#
_entry.id   AF-A0A6G4A4U7-F1
#
_cell.length_a   1.000
_cell.length_b   1.000
_cell.length_c   1.000
_cell.angle_alpha   90.00
_cell.angle_beta   90.00
_cell.angle_gamma   90.00
#
_symmetry.space_group_name_H-M   'P 1'
#
loop_
_entity.id
_entity.type
_entity.pdbx_description
1 polymer ?
#
loop_
_entity_poly.entity_id
_entity_poly.type
_entity_poly.pdbx_seq_one_letter_code
_entity_poly.pdbx_strand_id
1 'polypeptide(L)'
;MKAKSGSGSAPGKHKSRQDKPVGDRAGGAARTAGDFGGNRTEETARRTGNSGVRAEDTAQRAGNSGGRAEGTARRAGNSGGRAEGTARRAGNSGGRAEGTARRAGNSGGRAEGTTRRAGDSGGRAEGTTRRAGDSGGRAEGTARRAGDSGGRAERTARRAGNSGGRTEGTAQRARNSVRKAAPAWMADLPVKIGQQYEAEIVGISHDGEGVGRVNGFTLFVAGALPGERTLVRVEHLKKQYGYAGLVEVMEVSPDRIVPECTIYDECGGCQLQHLSYEAQLRAKRQQVVDNLQRIGKLQVAGEARIGRVSTTAISENSAPDFDETNMDEGVIVHPTLGMTDPWRYRNKAQVPFGEERGGLIGGFYAQGSHRIIDMDECLIQHESNDEVVARVKEIGARLGIRAYDEELNAGLLRHVVVKVGFRTGDIMVVLVTNGNVIPRVDEWVAGIREALPGVKSICHNINVKQTNVIFGDETRVLWGSEVIYDYIGDVKFAISARSFFQVNPVQTEVLYGKALEYAALTGGETVVDAYCGIGTISLFLAQKAGQVYGVEIVEEAIADARKNADLNGMTNVHFEAGPAEDVLPEWTRQGVRPDVVVVDPPRKGCDPALLATILELRPQRVVYVSCSASTLARDLRALVDGGYGVAEVTPVDMFPHTVHIESVVLLVRDETVEKNPYVY
;
A
#
# COMPACT_ATOMS: atom_id res chain seq x y z
N MET A 1 26.41 -63.65 39.39
CA MET A 1 27.04 -64.50 38.35
C MET A 1 28.36 -63.86 37.95
N LYS A 2 29.45 -64.66 37.85
CA LYS A 2 30.84 -64.27 37.47
C LYS A 2 30.85 -63.63 36.05
N ALA A 3 31.79 -62.80 35.61
CA ALA A 3 33.25 -62.84 35.78
C ALA A 3 33.96 -61.55 35.28
N LYS A 4 35.10 -61.22 35.94
CA LYS A 4 36.44 -60.78 35.41
C LYS A 4 36.57 -59.49 34.56
N SER A 5 37.64 -58.68 34.61
CA SER A 5 38.85 -58.52 35.44
C SER A 5 39.77 -57.41 34.86
N GLY A 6 40.56 -56.71 35.70
CA GLY A 6 41.87 -56.09 35.36
C GLY A 6 41.89 -54.54 35.41
N SER A 7 42.43 -53.89 36.46
CA SER A 7 43.85 -53.54 36.77
C SER A 7 44.42 -52.38 35.91
N GLY A 8 45.05 -51.30 36.39
CA GLY A 8 45.47 -50.83 37.72
C GLY A 8 46.26 -49.49 37.62
N SER A 9 46.30 -48.74 38.74
CA SER A 9 47.35 -47.85 39.29
C SER A 9 48.13 -46.79 38.46
N ALA A 10 47.80 -45.50 38.67
CA ALA A 10 48.54 -44.33 39.26
C ALA A 10 50.10 -44.13 39.10
N PRO A 11 50.69 -42.97 39.47
CA PRO A 11 51.29 -41.98 38.54
C PRO A 11 52.80 -41.67 38.77
N GLY A 12 53.43 -40.93 37.84
CA GLY A 12 54.85 -40.54 37.94
C GLY A 12 55.19 -39.15 37.39
N LYS A 13 55.86 -38.34 38.21
CA LYS A 13 56.43 -37.00 37.95
C LYS A 13 57.66 -37.06 37.03
N HIS A 14 57.98 -36.00 36.28
CA HIS A 14 59.36 -35.50 36.15
C HIS A 14 59.47 -34.07 35.58
N LYS A 15 60.44 -33.31 36.13
CA LYS A 15 60.89 -31.93 35.80
C LYS A 15 61.98 -31.91 34.71
N SER A 16 62.11 -30.80 33.96
CA SER A 16 63.39 -30.13 33.60
C SER A 16 63.12 -28.88 32.74
N ARG A 17 63.47 -27.64 33.18
CA ARG A 17 64.70 -26.85 32.92
C ARG A 17 64.93 -26.52 31.42
N GLN A 18 64.72 -25.25 31.03
CA GLN A 18 65.72 -24.17 30.81
C GLN A 18 66.55 -24.38 29.53
N ASP A 19 66.42 -23.45 28.57
CA ASP A 19 67.55 -22.66 28.03
C ASP A 19 67.10 -21.59 26.99
N LYS A 20 67.63 -20.38 27.17
CA LYS A 20 67.81 -19.28 26.19
C LYS A 20 69.23 -19.44 25.59
N PRO A 21 69.59 -18.96 24.38
CA PRO A 21 69.94 -17.52 24.20
C PRO A 21 69.92 -16.90 22.75
N VAL A 22 69.93 -15.53 22.70
CA VAL A 22 70.70 -14.57 21.83
C VAL A 22 70.47 -14.60 20.29
N GLY A 23 70.08 -13.52 19.57
CA GLY A 23 70.78 -12.23 19.25
C GLY A 23 71.78 -12.44 18.08
N ASP A 24 71.87 -11.72 16.96
CA ASP A 24 71.78 -10.28 16.65
C ASP A 24 71.87 -10.04 15.10
N ARG A 25 71.26 -8.95 14.57
CA ARG A 25 71.64 -7.98 13.47
C ARG A 25 72.31 -8.46 12.15
N ALA A 26 72.21 -7.86 10.94
CA ALA A 26 71.82 -6.56 10.31
C ALA A 26 71.64 -6.82 8.78
N GLY A 27 71.15 -5.98 7.86
CA GLY A 27 70.77 -4.57 7.82
C GLY A 27 70.48 -4.08 6.37
N GLY A 28 70.06 -2.81 6.24
CA GLY A 28 70.05 -1.97 5.02
C GLY A 28 68.74 -1.95 4.20
N ALA A 29 68.19 -0.84 3.69
CA ALA A 29 68.50 0.58 3.74
C ALA A 29 67.31 1.38 3.12
N ALA A 30 67.35 2.72 3.31
CA ALA A 30 66.73 3.80 2.51
C ALA A 30 65.38 4.42 2.93
N ARG A 31 65.36 5.75 2.75
CA ARG A 31 64.53 6.79 3.35
C ARG A 31 63.59 7.46 2.32
N THR A 32 62.50 8.05 2.84
CA THR A 32 61.81 9.32 2.49
C THR A 32 61.11 9.55 1.14
N ALA A 33 59.79 9.75 1.21
CA ALA A 33 58.99 10.91 0.75
C ALA A 33 57.58 10.75 1.36
N GLY A 34 56.84 11.72 1.90
CA GLY A 34 56.82 13.16 1.69
C GLY A 34 55.42 13.59 1.23
N ASP A 35 54.52 13.81 2.19
CA ASP A 35 53.45 14.83 2.23
C ASP A 35 52.52 15.00 1.00
N PHE A 36 51.37 14.30 0.98
CA PHE A 36 50.15 14.66 0.22
C PHE A 36 48.92 13.92 0.81
N GLY A 37 48.36 14.40 1.93
CA GLY A 37 47.25 13.70 2.60
C GLY A 37 46.15 14.57 3.23
N GLY A 38 46.24 15.90 3.17
CA GLY A 38 45.38 16.78 3.98
C GLY A 38 44.08 17.28 3.33
N ASN A 39 43.98 17.36 1.99
CA ASN A 39 42.86 18.09 1.34
C ASN A 39 41.77 17.23 0.68
N ARG A 40 41.90 15.89 0.63
CA ARG A 40 40.91 15.01 -0.03
C ARG A 40 39.76 14.57 0.89
N THR A 41 39.97 14.58 2.20
CA THR A 41 38.98 14.14 3.20
C THR A 41 37.95 15.22 3.52
N GLU A 42 38.34 16.51 3.54
CA GLU A 42 37.39 17.62 3.72
C GLU A 42 36.52 17.87 2.47
N GLU A 43 37.04 17.64 1.26
CA GLU A 43 36.28 17.81 0.02
C GLU A 43 35.29 16.65 -0.22
N THR A 44 35.60 15.43 0.24
CA THR A 44 34.67 14.30 0.23
C THR A 44 33.56 14.46 1.26
N ALA A 45 33.86 15.00 2.45
CA ALA A 45 32.86 15.33 3.48
C ALA A 45 31.89 16.45 3.01
N ARG A 46 32.39 17.48 2.33
CA ARG A 46 31.53 18.54 1.73
C ARG A 46 30.68 18.02 0.56
N ARG A 47 31.16 17.04 -0.21
CA ARG A 47 30.38 16.40 -1.30
C ARG A 47 29.32 15.42 -0.78
N THR A 48 29.56 14.75 0.35
CA THR A 48 28.54 13.93 1.05
C THR A 48 27.47 14.79 1.73
N GLY A 49 27.86 15.92 2.33
CA GLY A 49 26.92 16.91 2.86
C GLY A 49 25.96 17.47 1.79
N ASN A 50 26.48 17.86 0.63
CA ASN A 50 25.64 18.37 -0.48
C ASN A 50 24.77 17.30 -1.17
N SER A 51 25.05 16.01 -0.98
CA SER A 51 24.19 14.92 -1.48
C SER A 51 23.08 14.55 -0.48
N GLY A 52 23.30 14.75 0.82
CA GLY A 52 22.25 14.72 1.85
C GLY A 52 21.19 15.81 1.62
N VAL A 53 21.62 17.06 1.41
CA VAL A 53 20.70 18.19 1.14
C VAL A 53 19.90 18.00 -0.16
N ARG A 54 20.44 17.30 -1.16
CA ARG A 54 19.72 16.98 -2.42
C ARG A 54 18.72 15.82 -2.30
N ALA A 55 18.96 14.89 -1.39
CA ALA A 55 17.99 13.84 -1.05
C ALA A 55 16.81 14.44 -0.29
N GLU A 56 17.08 15.40 0.61
CA GLU A 56 16.06 16.23 1.27
C GLU A 56 15.27 17.07 0.27
N ASP A 57 15.90 17.72 -0.73
CA ASP A 57 15.18 18.47 -1.79
C ASP A 57 14.29 17.57 -2.68
N THR A 58 14.69 16.31 -2.87
CA THR A 58 13.93 15.34 -3.68
C THR A 58 12.77 14.75 -2.88
N ALA A 59 12.97 14.48 -1.59
CA ALA A 59 11.91 14.12 -0.65
C ALA A 59 10.95 15.29 -0.40
N GLN A 60 11.43 16.53 -0.31
CA GLN A 60 10.61 17.74 -0.29
C GLN A 60 9.88 17.98 -1.61
N ARG A 61 10.40 17.59 -2.78
CA ARG A 61 9.65 17.64 -4.04
C ARG A 61 8.56 16.58 -4.13
N ALA A 62 8.79 15.37 -3.60
CA ALA A 62 7.75 14.34 -3.48
C ALA A 62 6.67 14.76 -2.47
N GLY A 63 7.08 15.30 -1.32
CA GLY A 63 6.21 15.90 -0.30
C GLY A 63 5.43 17.11 -0.82
N ASN A 64 6.06 18.01 -1.58
CA ASN A 64 5.39 19.13 -2.25
C ASN A 64 4.44 18.67 -3.36
N SER A 65 4.65 17.49 -3.94
CA SER A 65 3.72 16.89 -4.91
C SER A 65 2.49 16.29 -4.23
N GLY A 66 2.68 15.66 -3.06
CA GLY A 66 1.60 15.27 -2.14
C GLY A 66 0.83 16.49 -1.60
N GLY A 67 1.52 17.54 -1.17
CA GLY A 67 0.93 18.81 -0.74
C GLY A 67 0.24 19.58 -1.89
N ARG A 68 0.67 19.40 -3.15
CA ARG A 68 -0.05 19.91 -4.33
C ARG A 68 -1.32 19.12 -4.61
N ALA A 69 -1.30 17.79 -4.44
CA ALA A 69 -2.48 16.94 -4.54
C ALA A 69 -3.50 17.27 -3.43
N GLU A 70 -3.03 17.49 -2.21
CA GLU A 70 -3.83 17.91 -1.07
C GLU A 70 -4.36 19.36 -1.22
N GLY A 71 -3.53 20.28 -1.74
CA GLY A 71 -3.97 21.64 -2.09
C GLY A 71 -4.99 21.68 -3.25
N THR A 72 -4.95 20.68 -4.13
CA THR A 72 -5.94 20.48 -5.20
C THR A 72 -7.23 19.87 -4.65
N ALA A 73 -7.13 18.95 -3.68
CA ALA A 73 -8.27 18.40 -2.92
C ALA A 73 -8.94 19.46 -2.04
N ARG A 74 -8.18 20.34 -1.36
CA ARG A 74 -8.71 21.50 -0.61
C ARG A 74 -9.35 22.54 -1.54
N ARG A 75 -8.81 22.78 -2.75
CA ARG A 75 -9.48 23.61 -3.78
C ARG A 75 -10.75 22.96 -4.32
N ALA A 76 -10.78 21.64 -4.49
CA ALA A 76 -11.98 20.91 -4.89
C ALA A 76 -13.04 20.95 -3.78
N GLY A 77 -12.66 20.81 -2.51
CA GLY A 77 -13.54 20.99 -1.34
C GLY A 77 -14.09 22.42 -1.23
N ASN A 78 -13.26 23.45 -1.42
CA ASN A 78 -13.73 24.85 -1.46
C ASN A 78 -14.61 25.15 -2.69
N SER A 79 -14.40 24.45 -3.80
CA SER A 79 -15.27 24.53 -4.99
C SER A 79 -16.60 23.81 -4.77
N GLY A 80 -16.59 22.70 -4.02
CA GLY A 80 -17.77 22.01 -3.51
C GLY A 80 -18.58 22.88 -2.55
N GLY A 81 -17.94 23.55 -1.59
CA GLY A 81 -18.59 24.52 -0.71
C GLY A 81 -19.14 25.76 -1.44
N ARG A 82 -18.50 26.17 -2.55
CA ARG A 82 -19.00 27.25 -3.42
C ARG A 82 -20.20 26.79 -4.26
N ALA A 83 -20.19 25.54 -4.73
CA ALA A 83 -21.30 24.89 -5.43
C ALA A 83 -22.51 24.70 -4.50
N GLU A 84 -22.27 24.32 -3.24
CA GLU A 84 -23.26 24.22 -2.17
C GLU A 84 -23.85 25.59 -1.79
N GLY A 85 -23.02 26.65 -1.78
CA GLY A 85 -23.47 28.03 -1.63
C GLY A 85 -24.36 28.53 -2.78
N THR A 86 -24.08 28.12 -4.03
CA THR A 86 -24.96 28.38 -5.18
C THR A 86 -26.24 27.52 -5.17
N ALA A 87 -26.18 26.29 -4.68
CA ALA A 87 -27.34 25.42 -4.50
C ALA A 87 -28.28 25.94 -3.39
N ARG A 88 -27.73 26.46 -2.29
CA ARG A 88 -28.50 27.17 -1.24
C ARG A 88 -29.11 28.49 -1.76
N ARG A 89 -28.47 29.18 -2.71
CA ARG A 89 -29.04 30.35 -3.43
C ARG A 89 -30.17 29.96 -4.39
N ALA A 90 -30.07 28.80 -5.06
CA ALA A 90 -31.13 28.25 -5.90
C ALA A 90 -32.33 27.77 -5.06
N GLY A 91 -32.09 27.18 -3.88
CA GLY A 91 -33.12 26.83 -2.90
C GLY A 91 -33.92 28.03 -2.40
N ASN A 92 -33.26 29.16 -2.11
CA ASN A 92 -33.93 30.42 -1.77
C ASN A 92 -34.69 31.06 -2.95
N SER A 93 -34.42 30.63 -4.19
CA SER A 93 -35.17 31.04 -5.39
C SER A 93 -36.46 30.23 -5.54
N GLY A 94 -36.45 28.95 -5.11
CA GLY A 94 -37.63 28.09 -5.02
C GLY A 94 -38.63 28.57 -3.96
N GLY A 95 -38.13 29.06 -2.81
CA GLY A 95 -38.97 29.68 -1.78
C GLY A 95 -39.67 30.98 -2.20
N ARG A 96 -39.22 31.62 -3.30
CA ARG A 96 -39.88 32.81 -3.87
C ARG A 96 -40.96 32.47 -4.90
N ALA A 97 -40.96 31.24 -5.43
CA ALA A 97 -41.98 30.75 -6.38
C ALA A 97 -43.24 30.21 -5.68
N GLU A 98 -43.14 29.72 -4.44
CA GLU A 98 -44.30 29.36 -3.60
C GLU A 98 -45.08 30.58 -3.07
N GLY A 99 -44.42 31.75 -2.98
CA GLY A 99 -45.08 33.02 -2.63
C GLY A 99 -45.98 33.58 -3.74
N THR A 100 -45.75 33.21 -4.99
CA THR A 100 -46.59 33.63 -6.14
C THR A 100 -47.78 32.70 -6.39
N ALA A 101 -47.71 31.43 -5.98
CA ALA A 101 -48.82 30.49 -6.09
C ALA A 101 -49.90 30.70 -5.01
N ARG A 102 -49.55 31.31 -3.86
CA ARG A 102 -50.52 31.69 -2.81
C ARG A 102 -51.20 33.06 -3.05
N ARG A 103 -50.88 33.75 -4.15
CA ARG A 103 -51.53 35.03 -4.55
C ARG A 103 -52.53 34.89 -5.70
N ALA A 104 -52.72 33.68 -6.23
CA ALA A 104 -53.71 33.37 -7.28
C ALA A 104 -54.96 32.64 -6.75
N GLY A 105 -55.15 32.61 -5.42
CA GLY A 105 -56.29 31.96 -4.75
C GLY A 105 -57.30 32.91 -4.11
N ASN A 106 -57.20 34.23 -4.33
CA ASN A 106 -58.08 35.18 -3.64
C ASN A 106 -58.47 36.38 -4.52
N SER A 107 -59.22 36.10 -5.59
CA SER A 107 -60.05 37.06 -6.35
C SER A 107 -60.71 36.29 -7.51
N GLY A 108 -62.01 36.10 -7.64
CA GLY A 108 -63.14 36.45 -6.80
C GLY A 108 -64.38 35.81 -7.40
N GLY A 109 -65.27 35.33 -6.52
CA GLY A 109 -66.66 35.11 -6.89
C GLY A 109 -67.33 36.46 -7.18
N ARG A 110 -67.89 36.60 -8.38
CA ARG A 110 -69.02 37.45 -8.79
C ARG A 110 -69.31 37.07 -10.25
N ALA A 111 -70.35 36.30 -10.58
CA ALA A 111 -71.73 36.76 -10.77
C ALA A 111 -71.76 38.06 -11.60
N GLU A 112 -72.40 38.23 -12.75
CA GLU A 112 -73.52 37.63 -13.49
C GLU A 112 -73.54 38.38 -14.85
N GLY A 113 -74.30 37.93 -15.87
CA GLY A 113 -74.73 38.86 -16.93
C GLY A 113 -74.94 38.33 -18.34
N THR A 114 -76.00 37.56 -18.53
CA THR A 114 -77.01 37.77 -19.60
C THR A 114 -76.62 37.80 -21.09
N THR A 115 -77.07 36.75 -21.78
CA THR A 115 -77.91 36.76 -23.00
C THR A 115 -77.37 37.21 -24.37
N ARG A 116 -77.59 36.29 -25.35
CA ARG A 116 -77.91 36.49 -26.78
C ARG A 116 -76.71 36.96 -27.64
N ARG A 117 -76.49 36.52 -28.87
CA ARG A 117 -77.24 35.76 -29.90
C ARG A 117 -76.21 35.46 -31.01
N ALA A 118 -76.37 34.34 -31.74
CA ALA A 118 -76.49 34.26 -33.21
C ALA A 118 -75.70 35.29 -34.05
N GLY A 119 -74.99 34.95 -35.11
CA GLY A 119 -75.17 33.88 -36.07
C GLY A 119 -74.40 34.24 -37.34
N ASP A 120 -74.51 33.37 -38.33
CA ASP A 120 -73.90 33.43 -39.66
C ASP A 120 -74.01 34.74 -40.45
N SER A 121 -72.96 34.98 -41.24
CA SER A 121 -72.97 35.34 -42.67
C SER A 121 -73.40 36.74 -43.20
N GLY A 122 -72.70 37.15 -44.26
CA GLY A 122 -73.15 38.09 -45.31
C GLY A 122 -72.42 39.44 -45.30
N GLY A 123 -71.87 40.00 -46.39
CA GLY A 123 -71.80 39.67 -47.82
C GLY A 123 -70.70 40.55 -48.47
N ARG A 124 -70.05 40.11 -49.54
CA ARG A 124 -70.34 40.49 -50.94
C ARG A 124 -70.16 42.01 -51.18
N ALA A 125 -68.97 42.42 -51.62
CA ALA A 125 -68.55 42.59 -53.02
C ALA A 125 -69.07 43.86 -53.70
N GLU A 126 -68.13 44.77 -54.01
CA GLU A 126 -68.04 45.59 -55.23
C GLU A 126 -66.52 45.66 -55.54
N GLY A 127 -65.98 45.34 -56.72
CA GLY A 127 -66.42 45.72 -58.06
C GLY A 127 -65.57 46.90 -58.55
N THR A 128 -64.25 46.72 -58.81
CA THR A 128 -63.63 46.58 -60.14
C THR A 128 -63.91 47.77 -61.09
N THR A 129 -62.92 48.44 -61.72
CA THR A 129 -62.05 47.89 -62.77
C THR A 129 -61.05 48.95 -63.31
N ARG A 130 -59.99 48.43 -63.95
CA ARG A 130 -58.88 49.04 -64.74
C ARG A 130 -57.57 49.08 -63.93
N ARG A 131 -56.49 48.40 -64.32
CA ARG A 131 -56.09 47.77 -65.59
C ARG A 131 -55.12 46.62 -65.29
N ALA A 132 -55.28 45.55 -66.06
CA ALA A 132 -54.31 44.49 -66.26
C ALA A 132 -53.14 44.98 -67.13
N GLY A 133 -52.00 44.30 -67.02
CA GLY A 133 -50.86 44.42 -67.92
C GLY A 133 -49.67 43.64 -67.40
N ASP A 134 -49.55 42.39 -67.88
CA ASP A 134 -48.31 41.74 -68.28
C ASP A 134 -47.16 41.57 -67.26
N SER A 135 -46.85 40.33 -66.87
CA SER A 135 -46.06 39.34 -67.63
C SER A 135 -44.57 39.71 -67.67
N GLY A 136 -43.85 39.08 -66.73
CA GLY A 136 -42.40 39.11 -66.60
C GLY A 136 -41.98 37.88 -65.82
N GLY A 137 -42.17 36.71 -66.43
CA GLY A 137 -41.59 35.48 -65.91
C GLY A 137 -40.07 35.58 -65.86
N ARG A 138 -39.50 34.91 -64.86
CA ARG A 138 -38.37 34.01 -65.07
C ARG A 138 -37.15 34.61 -65.79
N ALA A 139 -36.40 35.47 -65.12
CA ALA A 139 -34.93 35.47 -65.16
C ALA A 139 -34.41 36.45 -64.09
N GLU A 140 -33.27 36.11 -63.47
CA GLU A 140 -32.46 37.02 -62.65
C GLU A 140 -32.90 37.28 -61.20
N GLY A 141 -33.21 36.18 -60.51
CA GLY A 141 -32.91 36.05 -59.07
C GLY A 141 -31.96 34.89 -58.75
N THR A 142 -31.65 34.06 -59.75
CA THR A 142 -30.64 33.00 -59.73
C THR A 142 -29.20 33.52 -59.91
N ALA A 143 -28.98 34.84 -59.86
CA ALA A 143 -27.65 35.46 -59.94
C ALA A 143 -27.25 36.29 -58.70
N ARG A 144 -27.82 35.98 -57.51
CA ARG A 144 -27.19 36.34 -56.22
C ARG A 144 -27.12 35.18 -55.21
N ARG A 145 -27.25 33.94 -55.73
CA ARG A 145 -26.84 32.69 -55.07
C ARG A 145 -25.54 32.11 -55.66
N ALA A 146 -24.67 32.98 -56.18
CA ALA A 146 -23.31 32.65 -56.63
C ALA A 146 -22.27 33.70 -56.16
N GLY A 147 -22.53 34.39 -55.04
CA GLY A 147 -21.61 35.37 -54.46
C GLY A 147 -21.16 35.08 -53.03
N ASP A 148 -21.82 34.14 -52.33
CA ASP A 148 -21.53 33.85 -50.91
C ASP A 148 -21.01 32.43 -50.65
N SER A 149 -20.62 31.72 -51.72
CA SER A 149 -19.81 30.51 -51.65
C SER A 149 -18.29 30.78 -51.71
N GLY A 150 -17.87 32.02 -51.99
CA GLY A 150 -16.45 32.42 -51.96
C GLY A 150 -15.91 32.65 -50.55
N GLY A 151 -16.70 33.28 -49.67
CA GLY A 151 -16.26 33.64 -48.32
C GLY A 151 -16.24 32.50 -47.30
N ARG A 152 -16.89 31.36 -47.60
CA ARG A 152 -16.80 30.14 -46.77
C ARG A 152 -15.74 29.18 -47.28
N ALA A 153 -15.53 29.10 -48.60
CA ALA A 153 -14.46 28.30 -49.21
C ALA A 153 -13.06 28.87 -48.96
N GLU A 154 -12.88 30.20 -48.93
CA GLU A 154 -11.58 30.79 -48.55
C GLU A 154 -11.25 30.57 -47.07
N ARG A 155 -12.27 30.53 -46.18
CA ARG A 155 -12.05 30.26 -44.75
C ARG A 155 -11.80 28.78 -44.46
N THR A 156 -12.37 27.85 -45.21
CA THR A 156 -11.98 26.43 -45.14
C THR A 156 -10.66 26.15 -45.86
N ALA A 157 -10.33 26.82 -46.96
CA ALA A 157 -9.04 26.67 -47.65
C ALA A 157 -7.87 27.27 -46.84
N ARG A 158 -8.05 28.40 -46.16
CA ARG A 158 -7.05 28.95 -45.22
C ARG A 158 -6.90 28.08 -43.96
N ARG A 159 -7.94 27.34 -43.55
CA ARG A 159 -7.87 26.37 -42.44
C ARG A 159 -7.28 25.02 -42.88
N ALA A 160 -7.49 24.63 -44.14
CA ALA A 160 -6.90 23.44 -44.77
C ALA A 160 -5.40 23.63 -45.09
N GLY A 161 -5.00 24.83 -45.50
CA GLY A 161 -3.59 25.21 -45.69
C GLY A 161 -2.81 25.28 -44.36
N ASN A 162 -3.47 25.68 -43.28
CA ASN A 162 -2.88 25.65 -41.93
C ASN A 162 -2.85 24.25 -41.30
N SER A 163 -3.63 23.29 -41.80
CA SER A 163 -3.48 21.87 -41.46
C SER A 163 -2.37 21.20 -42.26
N GLY A 164 -2.10 21.60 -43.51
CA GLY A 164 -0.95 21.11 -44.30
C GLY A 164 0.41 21.47 -43.68
N GLY A 165 0.57 22.73 -43.25
CA GLY A 165 1.76 23.19 -42.53
C GLY A 165 1.85 22.63 -41.09
N ARG A 166 0.72 22.25 -40.48
CA ARG A 166 0.71 21.54 -39.20
C ARG A 166 0.98 20.05 -39.34
N THR A 167 0.61 19.40 -40.45
CA THR A 167 0.97 17.99 -40.73
C THR A 167 2.42 17.84 -41.14
N GLU A 168 3.01 18.83 -41.83
CA GLU A 168 4.47 18.89 -42.02
C GLU A 168 5.19 19.27 -40.73
N GLY A 169 4.67 20.22 -39.95
CA GLY A 169 5.23 20.58 -38.64
C GLY A 169 5.09 19.48 -37.57
N THR A 170 4.04 18.65 -37.62
CA THR A 170 3.87 17.47 -36.74
C THR A 170 4.55 16.24 -37.28
N ALA A 171 4.65 16.04 -38.60
CA ALA A 171 5.51 15.00 -39.18
C ALA A 171 7.00 15.33 -38.97
N GLN A 172 7.39 16.60 -38.98
CA GLN A 172 8.76 17.03 -38.68
C GLN A 172 9.04 17.08 -37.17
N ARG A 173 8.03 17.34 -36.31
CA ARG A 173 8.12 17.10 -34.86
C ARG A 173 8.07 15.62 -34.48
N ALA A 174 7.38 14.78 -35.24
CA ALA A 174 7.33 13.32 -35.07
C ALA A 174 8.61 12.65 -35.61
N ARG A 175 9.20 13.19 -36.67
CA ARG A 175 10.54 12.83 -37.16
C ARG A 175 11.66 13.36 -36.25
N ASN A 176 11.48 14.53 -35.61
CA ASN A 176 12.40 15.06 -34.60
C ASN A 176 12.17 14.50 -33.17
N SER A 177 11.06 13.82 -32.89
CA SER A 177 10.88 13.07 -31.65
C SER A 177 11.56 11.69 -31.70
N VAL A 178 12.00 11.27 -32.88
CA VAL A 178 12.94 10.15 -33.04
C VAL A 178 14.35 10.71 -32.86
N ARG A 179 14.95 10.38 -31.72
CA ARG A 179 16.23 10.90 -31.18
C ARG A 179 16.14 12.29 -30.55
N LYS A 180 15.39 12.41 -29.43
CA LYS A 180 15.92 13.24 -28.33
C LYS A 180 17.33 12.73 -28.08
N ALA A 181 18.35 13.57 -28.35
CA ALA A 181 19.72 13.22 -28.04
C ALA A 181 19.76 12.73 -26.58
N ALA A 182 20.41 11.57 -26.37
CA ALA A 182 20.56 11.04 -25.03
C ALA A 182 21.10 12.17 -24.13
N PRO A 183 20.53 12.36 -22.92
CA PRO A 183 20.99 13.41 -22.02
C PRO A 183 22.51 13.37 -21.88
N ALA A 184 23.19 14.52 -21.90
CA ALA A 184 24.66 14.58 -21.91
C ALA A 184 25.31 13.74 -20.80
N TRP A 185 24.65 13.62 -19.63
CA TRP A 185 25.12 12.80 -18.52
C TRP A 185 25.19 11.29 -18.81
N MET A 186 24.51 10.78 -19.84
CA MET A 186 24.58 9.36 -20.22
C MET A 186 25.87 9.01 -20.97
N ALA A 187 26.54 9.98 -21.60
CA ALA A 187 27.72 9.71 -22.41
C ALA A 187 28.90 9.19 -21.57
N ASP A 188 28.99 9.64 -20.32
CA ASP A 188 30.08 9.35 -19.39
C ASP A 188 29.76 8.17 -18.45
N LEU A 189 28.61 7.52 -18.63
CA LEU A 189 28.27 6.35 -17.81
C LEU A 189 29.07 5.12 -18.25
N PRO A 190 29.48 4.26 -17.29
CA PRO A 190 30.26 3.07 -17.58
C PRO A 190 29.43 1.96 -18.26
N VAL A 191 28.13 2.19 -18.44
CA VAL A 191 27.16 1.28 -19.06
C VAL A 191 26.29 2.02 -20.08
N LYS A 192 25.89 1.34 -21.14
CA LYS A 192 25.06 1.91 -22.23
C LYS A 192 23.80 1.08 -22.45
N ILE A 193 22.68 1.77 -22.71
CA ILE A 193 21.40 1.14 -23.05
C ILE A 193 21.56 0.22 -24.26
N GLY A 194 20.97 -0.98 -24.17
CA GLY A 194 21.00 -2.02 -25.19
C GLY A 194 22.28 -2.88 -25.19
N GLN A 195 23.33 -2.47 -24.48
CA GLN A 195 24.55 -3.27 -24.36
C GLN A 195 24.42 -4.33 -23.25
N GLN A 196 25.18 -5.41 -23.41
CA GLN A 196 25.27 -6.50 -22.44
C GLN A 196 26.54 -6.37 -21.61
N TYR A 197 26.44 -6.70 -20.33
CA TYR A 197 27.54 -6.69 -19.38
C TYR A 197 27.43 -7.90 -18.45
N GLU A 198 28.58 -8.40 -17.98
CA GLU A 198 28.61 -9.28 -16.82
C GLU A 198 28.38 -8.46 -15.55
N ALA A 199 27.44 -8.91 -14.72
CA ALA A 199 27.12 -8.31 -13.44
C ALA A 199 27.22 -9.36 -12.33
N GLU A 200 27.95 -9.01 -11.27
CA GLU A 200 27.91 -9.71 -10.00
C GLU A 200 26.75 -9.17 -9.17
N ILE A 201 25.86 -10.05 -8.73
CA ILE A 201 24.68 -9.69 -7.95
C ILE A 201 25.01 -9.80 -6.46
N VAL A 202 25.05 -8.65 -5.78
CA VAL A 202 25.53 -8.55 -4.39
C VAL A 202 24.41 -8.48 -3.35
N GLY A 203 23.16 -8.34 -3.80
CA GLY A 203 22.02 -8.16 -2.92
C GLY A 203 20.71 -8.09 -3.69
N ILE A 204 19.63 -7.78 -2.99
CA ILE A 204 18.29 -7.65 -3.55
C ILE A 204 17.69 -6.30 -3.12
N SER A 205 16.97 -5.66 -4.03
CA SER A 205 16.33 -4.38 -3.79
C SER A 205 15.02 -4.57 -3.00
N HIS A 206 14.46 -3.47 -2.50
CA HIS A 206 13.14 -3.47 -1.86
C HIS A 206 11.99 -3.94 -2.77
N ASP A 207 12.18 -3.95 -4.09
CA ASP A 207 11.22 -4.40 -5.09
C ASP A 207 11.49 -5.84 -5.56
N GLY A 208 12.51 -6.51 -5.02
CA GLY A 208 12.84 -7.90 -5.35
C GLY A 208 13.80 -8.06 -6.53
N GLU A 209 14.37 -6.96 -7.03
CA GLU A 209 15.34 -6.99 -8.13
C GLU A 209 16.75 -7.26 -7.60
N GLY A 210 17.53 -8.06 -8.31
CA GLY A 210 18.94 -8.24 -8.01
C GLY A 210 19.72 -6.93 -8.13
N VAL A 211 20.56 -6.62 -7.15
CA VAL A 211 21.44 -5.45 -7.15
C VAL A 211 22.78 -5.85 -7.73
N GLY A 212 22.95 -5.59 -9.03
CA GLY A 212 24.18 -5.87 -9.78
C GLY A 212 25.18 -4.70 -9.75
N ARG A 213 26.47 -5.03 -9.77
CA ARG A 213 27.56 -4.06 -9.94
C ARG A 213 28.29 -4.30 -11.25
N VAL A 214 28.35 -3.27 -12.09
CA VAL A 214 29.10 -3.27 -13.36
C VAL A 214 30.01 -2.05 -13.39
N ASN A 215 31.33 -2.25 -13.33
CA ASN A 215 32.31 -1.16 -13.34
C ASN A 215 32.02 -0.05 -12.29
N GLY A 216 31.56 -0.47 -11.10
CA GLY A 216 31.17 0.44 -10.01
C GLY A 216 29.77 1.06 -10.12
N PHE A 217 29.06 0.85 -11.23
CA PHE A 217 27.69 1.34 -11.44
C PHE A 217 26.65 0.30 -11.02
N THR A 218 25.57 0.76 -10.38
CA THR A 218 24.48 -0.11 -9.91
C THR A 218 23.48 -0.36 -11.03
N LEU A 219 23.16 -1.63 -11.27
CA LEU A 219 22.04 -2.06 -12.11
C LEU A 219 21.06 -2.88 -11.27
N PHE A 220 19.77 -2.57 -11.34
CA PHE A 220 18.71 -3.41 -10.83
C PHE A 220 18.30 -4.41 -11.92
N VAL A 221 18.29 -5.69 -11.58
CA VAL A 221 18.14 -6.79 -12.52
C VAL A 221 16.99 -7.68 -12.06
N ALA A 222 15.85 -7.57 -12.73
CA ALA A 222 14.69 -8.39 -12.43
C ALA A 222 15.01 -9.89 -12.63
N GLY A 223 14.65 -10.72 -11.65
CA GLY A 223 14.86 -12.18 -11.67
C GLY A 223 16.27 -12.66 -11.31
N ALA A 224 17.23 -11.76 -11.08
CA ALA A 224 18.58 -12.11 -10.65
C ALA A 224 18.70 -12.14 -9.12
N LEU A 225 19.51 -13.06 -8.59
CA LEU A 225 19.61 -13.34 -7.15
C LEU A 225 21.01 -13.05 -6.59
N PRO A 226 21.13 -12.72 -5.28
CA PRO A 226 22.42 -12.58 -4.62
C PRO A 226 23.31 -13.82 -4.78
N GLY A 227 24.59 -13.59 -5.05
CA GLY A 227 25.59 -14.64 -5.29
C GLY A 227 25.68 -15.11 -6.74
N GLU A 228 24.86 -14.57 -7.64
CA GLU A 228 24.92 -14.91 -9.07
C GLU A 228 25.91 -14.05 -9.85
N ARG A 229 26.50 -14.67 -10.88
CA ARG A 229 27.10 -13.95 -12.00
C ARG A 229 26.19 -14.07 -13.21
N THR A 230 25.75 -12.92 -13.72
CA THR A 230 24.73 -12.86 -14.76
C THR A 230 25.18 -12.02 -15.94
N LEU A 231 24.78 -12.42 -17.15
CA LEU A 231 24.84 -11.57 -18.32
C LEU A 231 23.54 -10.75 -18.35
N VAL A 232 23.66 -9.43 -18.33
CA VAL A 232 22.50 -8.52 -18.25
C VAL A 232 22.52 -7.53 -19.40
N ARG A 233 21.35 -7.18 -19.92
CA ARG A 233 21.17 -6.17 -20.97
C ARG A 233 20.55 -4.91 -20.38
N VAL A 234 21.25 -3.78 -20.47
CA VAL A 234 20.77 -2.51 -19.92
C VAL A 234 19.53 -2.02 -20.69
N GLU A 235 18.46 -1.72 -19.98
CA GLU A 235 17.19 -1.29 -20.58
C GLU A 235 16.95 0.20 -20.33
N HIS A 236 17.18 0.64 -19.10
CA HIS A 236 16.93 2.01 -18.68
C HIS A 236 18.08 2.54 -17.81
N LEU A 237 18.49 3.77 -18.02
CA LEU A 237 19.52 4.43 -17.21
C LEU A 237 18.95 5.64 -16.48
N LYS A 238 19.41 5.81 -15.24
CA LYS A 238 19.32 7.03 -14.43
C LYS A 238 20.74 7.51 -14.15
N LYS A 239 20.86 8.66 -13.48
CA LYS A 239 22.17 9.29 -13.22
C LYS A 239 23.12 8.44 -12.36
N GLN A 240 22.58 7.66 -11.43
CA GLN A 240 23.36 6.94 -10.41
C GLN A 240 23.15 5.43 -10.42
N TYR A 241 22.14 4.96 -11.15
CA TYR A 241 21.78 3.55 -11.27
C TYR A 241 21.05 3.31 -12.59
N GLY A 242 20.83 2.06 -12.95
CA GLY A 242 20.01 1.67 -14.10
C GLY A 242 19.20 0.42 -13.82
N TYR A 243 18.40 0.03 -14.80
CA TYR A 243 17.66 -1.22 -14.85
C TYR A 243 18.16 -2.03 -16.04
N ALA A 244 18.28 -3.34 -15.84
CA ALA A 244 18.71 -4.28 -16.86
C ALA A 244 17.86 -5.54 -16.83
N GLY A 245 17.60 -6.10 -18.01
CA GLY A 245 16.98 -7.42 -18.14
C GLY A 245 18.04 -8.51 -17.99
N LEU A 246 17.68 -9.59 -17.28
CA LEU A 246 18.49 -10.80 -17.20
C LEU A 246 18.52 -11.49 -18.57
N VAL A 247 19.71 -11.74 -19.11
CA VAL A 247 19.90 -12.48 -20.37
C VAL A 247 20.24 -13.93 -20.08
N GLU A 248 21.22 -14.15 -19.20
CA GLU A 248 21.71 -15.48 -18.85
C GLU A 248 22.28 -15.48 -17.43
N VAL A 249 22.05 -16.57 -16.69
CA VAL A 249 22.71 -16.83 -15.40
C VAL A 249 23.91 -17.73 -15.66
N MET A 250 25.13 -17.20 -15.51
CA MET A 250 26.38 -17.92 -15.76
C MET A 250 26.81 -18.74 -14.54
N GLU A 251 26.63 -18.17 -13.34
CA GLU A 251 26.81 -18.86 -12.07
C GLU A 251 25.53 -18.71 -11.26
N VAL A 252 24.91 -19.86 -10.95
CA VAL A 252 23.61 -19.94 -10.29
C VAL A 252 23.80 -19.89 -8.77
N SER A 253 22.95 -19.10 -8.09
CA SER A 253 22.93 -19.05 -6.63
C SER A 253 22.44 -20.38 -6.05
N PRO A 254 23.05 -20.89 -4.96
CA PRO A 254 22.55 -22.09 -4.29
C PRO A 254 21.12 -21.91 -3.73
N ASP A 255 20.68 -20.67 -3.55
CA ASP A 255 19.33 -20.34 -3.08
C ASP A 255 18.30 -20.21 -4.22
N ARG A 256 18.70 -20.33 -5.49
CA ARG A 256 17.75 -20.29 -6.61
C ARG A 256 16.90 -21.55 -6.63
N ILE A 257 15.59 -21.36 -6.74
CA ILE A 257 14.62 -22.43 -6.99
C ILE A 257 13.76 -22.10 -8.22
N VAL A 258 13.10 -23.11 -8.78
CA VAL A 258 12.11 -22.90 -9.82
C VAL A 258 10.79 -22.49 -9.15
N PRO A 259 10.17 -21.36 -9.52
CA PRO A 259 8.87 -20.96 -9.02
C PRO A 259 7.82 -22.06 -9.23
N GLU A 260 7.03 -22.37 -8.19
CA GLU A 260 5.95 -23.36 -8.29
C GLU A 260 4.75 -22.83 -9.08
N CYS A 261 4.50 -21.53 -9.05
CA CYS A 261 3.39 -20.91 -9.76
C CYS A 261 3.72 -20.72 -11.26
N THR A 262 2.88 -21.28 -12.13
CA THR A 262 3.07 -21.26 -13.59
C THR A 262 2.98 -19.87 -14.21
N ILE A 263 2.28 -18.93 -13.56
CA ILE A 263 2.12 -17.54 -14.02
C ILE A 263 3.06 -16.56 -13.28
N TYR A 264 4.04 -17.07 -12.54
CA TYR A 264 4.92 -16.26 -11.69
C TYR A 264 5.59 -15.10 -12.44
N ASP A 265 6.13 -15.34 -13.64
CA ASP A 265 6.87 -14.34 -14.41
C ASP A 265 5.99 -13.20 -14.95
N GLU A 266 4.66 -13.41 -15.03
CA GLU A 266 3.71 -12.40 -15.52
C GLU A 266 2.97 -11.69 -14.38
N CYS A 267 2.64 -12.43 -13.31
CA CYS A 267 1.77 -11.99 -12.24
C CYS A 267 2.44 -10.96 -11.31
N GLY A 268 1.78 -9.82 -11.07
CA GLY A 268 2.28 -8.81 -10.14
C GLY A 268 2.17 -9.17 -8.65
N GLY A 269 1.68 -10.37 -8.31
CA GLY A 269 1.35 -10.77 -6.94
C GLY A 269 2.53 -11.27 -6.09
N CYS A 270 3.48 -11.97 -6.70
CA CYS A 270 4.65 -12.53 -6.01
C CYS A 270 5.94 -12.03 -6.69
N GLN A 271 7.01 -11.85 -5.91
CA GLN A 271 8.29 -11.33 -6.43
C GLN A 271 9.49 -12.21 -6.07
N LEU A 272 9.32 -13.18 -5.16
CA LEU A 272 10.44 -13.94 -4.59
C LEU A 272 10.32 -15.47 -4.74
N GLN A 273 9.37 -16.01 -5.54
CA GLN A 273 9.22 -17.47 -5.66
C GLN A 273 10.44 -18.17 -6.27
N HIS A 274 11.30 -17.45 -6.98
CA HIS A 274 12.55 -17.98 -7.52
C HIS A 274 13.68 -18.06 -6.48
N LEU A 275 13.44 -17.61 -5.24
CA LEU A 275 14.36 -17.63 -4.11
C LEU A 275 13.86 -18.62 -3.05
N SER A 276 14.76 -19.49 -2.55
CA SER A 276 14.45 -20.44 -1.49
C SER A 276 13.86 -19.74 -0.28
N TYR A 277 12.91 -20.39 0.43
CA TYR A 277 12.18 -19.70 1.50
C TYR A 277 13.11 -19.18 2.61
N GLU A 278 14.09 -19.98 3.01
CA GLU A 278 15.14 -19.57 3.96
C GLU A 278 15.90 -18.32 3.50
N ALA A 279 16.19 -18.21 2.20
CA ALA A 279 16.86 -17.05 1.65
C ALA A 279 15.94 -15.83 1.57
N GLN A 280 14.63 -16.01 1.37
CA GLN A 280 13.65 -14.93 1.52
C GLN A 280 13.68 -14.35 2.94
N LEU A 281 13.69 -15.20 3.97
CA LEU A 281 13.77 -14.78 5.37
C LEU A 281 15.04 -13.98 5.66
N ARG A 282 16.20 -14.45 5.15
CA ARG A 282 17.48 -13.72 5.24
C ARG A 282 17.43 -12.37 4.54
N ALA A 283 16.90 -12.33 3.31
CA ALA A 283 16.78 -11.10 2.54
C ALA A 283 15.90 -10.05 3.23
N LYS A 284 14.74 -10.47 3.77
CA LYS A 284 13.83 -9.58 4.50
C LYS A 284 14.45 -9.04 5.78
N ARG A 285 15.18 -9.87 6.53
CA ARG A 285 15.96 -9.40 7.68
C ARG A 285 16.98 -8.34 7.26
N GLN A 286 17.74 -8.62 6.19
CA GLN A 286 18.75 -7.69 5.70
C GLN A 286 18.13 -6.37 5.26
N GLN A 287 16.93 -6.37 4.68
CA GLN A 287 16.19 -5.15 4.36
C GLN A 287 15.90 -4.31 5.62
N VAL A 288 15.51 -4.92 6.73
CA VAL A 288 15.31 -4.22 8.01
C VAL A 288 16.64 -3.63 8.51
N VAL A 289 17.70 -4.45 8.56
CA VAL A 289 19.05 -4.01 8.98
C VAL A 289 19.53 -2.81 8.15
N ASP A 290 19.43 -2.90 6.82
CA ASP A 290 19.85 -1.85 5.90
C ASP A 290 19.10 -0.53 6.14
N ASN A 291 17.79 -0.58 6.42
CA ASN A 291 16.98 0.61 6.68
C ASN A 291 17.32 1.23 8.03
N LEU A 292 17.48 0.43 9.10
CA LEU A 292 17.87 0.91 10.42
C LEU A 292 19.22 1.64 10.38
N GLN A 293 20.20 1.08 9.67
CA GLN A 293 21.53 1.68 9.53
C GLN A 293 21.53 2.91 8.62
N ARG A 294 20.89 2.84 7.44
CA ARG A 294 20.99 3.91 6.43
C ARG A 294 20.06 5.08 6.72
N ILE A 295 18.82 4.81 7.14
CA ILE A 295 17.78 5.83 7.38
C ILE A 295 17.76 6.19 8.86
N GLY A 296 17.64 5.19 9.73
CA GLY A 296 17.55 5.40 11.18
C GLY A 296 18.88 5.83 11.82
N LYS A 297 20.01 5.65 11.13
CA LYS A 297 21.37 5.87 11.68
C LYS A 297 21.61 5.08 12.98
N LEU A 298 20.93 3.95 13.13
CA LEU A 298 21.05 3.07 14.28
C LEU A 298 22.12 2.02 14.01
N GLN A 299 23.04 1.84 14.96
CA GLN A 299 24.02 0.77 14.90
C GLN A 299 23.33 -0.56 15.21
N VAL A 300 23.51 -1.56 14.35
CA VAL A 300 22.95 -2.91 14.55
C VAL A 300 24.04 -3.81 15.12
N ALA A 301 23.70 -4.59 16.14
CA ALA A 301 24.62 -5.51 16.79
C ALA A 301 25.13 -6.61 15.84
N GLY A 302 26.39 -7.03 16.01
CA GLY A 302 26.98 -8.11 15.23
C GLY A 302 26.41 -9.50 15.58
N GLU A 303 26.52 -10.46 14.65
CA GLU A 303 25.91 -11.80 14.74
C GLU A 303 26.30 -12.60 16.00
N ALA A 304 27.51 -12.38 16.53
CA ALA A 304 28.01 -13.05 17.73
C ALA A 304 27.17 -12.79 19.00
N ARG A 305 26.42 -11.68 19.05
CA ARG A 305 25.55 -11.32 20.18
C ARG A 305 24.21 -12.06 20.13
N ILE A 306 23.67 -12.27 18.93
CA ILE A 306 22.38 -12.95 18.70
C ILE A 306 22.41 -14.38 19.25
N GLY A 307 23.51 -15.11 19.03
CA GLY A 307 23.67 -16.49 19.51
C GLY A 307 23.76 -16.65 21.04
N ARG A 308 24.20 -15.61 21.76
CA ARG A 308 24.24 -15.63 23.25
C ARG A 308 22.86 -15.42 23.86
N VAL A 309 22.04 -14.55 23.26
CA VAL A 309 20.65 -14.33 23.72
C VAL A 309 19.80 -15.57 23.44
N SER A 310 19.95 -16.19 22.27
CA SER A 310 19.21 -17.40 21.84
C SER A 310 19.44 -18.66 22.70
N THR A 311 20.55 -18.75 23.44
CA THR A 311 20.89 -19.94 24.25
C THR A 311 20.40 -19.85 25.70
N THR A 312 19.94 -18.68 26.12
CA THR A 312 19.14 -18.50 27.32
C THR A 312 17.70 -18.81 26.94
N ALA A 313 17.25 -20.04 27.21
CA ALA A 313 15.84 -20.39 27.09
C ALA A 313 15.02 -19.34 27.85
N ILE A 314 14.17 -18.61 27.11
CA ILE A 314 13.15 -17.73 27.68
C ILE A 314 12.28 -18.64 28.54
N SER A 315 12.45 -18.57 29.87
CA SER A 315 11.56 -19.27 30.77
C SER A 315 10.19 -18.60 30.64
N GLU A 316 9.13 -19.41 30.49
CA GLU A 316 7.78 -18.96 30.11
C GLU A 316 7.11 -17.95 31.08
N ASN A 317 7.79 -17.51 32.14
CA ASN A 317 7.24 -16.60 33.16
C ASN A 317 8.24 -15.54 33.68
N SER A 318 9.29 -15.23 32.93
CA SER A 318 10.21 -14.15 33.28
C SER A 318 10.31 -13.15 32.13
N ALA A 319 10.00 -11.88 32.40
CA ALA A 319 10.33 -10.79 31.50
C ALA A 319 11.82 -10.91 31.10
N PRO A 320 12.20 -10.64 29.84
CA PRO A 320 13.60 -10.64 29.47
C PRO A 320 14.35 -9.69 30.41
N ASP A 321 15.39 -10.20 31.09
CA ASP A 321 16.28 -9.41 31.95
C ASP A 321 16.94 -8.34 31.06
N PHE A 322 16.33 -7.14 31.05
CA PHE A 322 16.78 -6.02 30.27
C PHE A 322 17.84 -5.27 31.08
N ASP A 323 19.10 -5.66 30.92
CA ASP A 323 20.22 -4.96 31.54
C ASP A 323 20.43 -3.61 30.83
N GLU A 324 20.14 -2.51 31.53
CA GLU A 324 20.28 -1.12 31.08
C GLU A 324 21.71 -0.78 30.60
N THR A 325 22.72 -1.58 30.97
CA THR A 325 24.12 -1.37 30.55
C THR A 325 24.40 -1.72 29.08
N ASN A 326 23.43 -2.27 28.35
CA ASN A 326 23.62 -2.84 27.00
C ASN A 326 23.28 -1.89 25.82
N MET A 327 22.93 -0.63 26.07
CA MET A 327 22.52 0.33 25.01
C MET A 327 23.67 0.78 24.08
N ASP A 328 24.92 0.71 24.53
CA ASP A 328 26.11 1.07 23.73
C ASP A 328 26.51 0.00 22.69
N GLU A 329 25.81 -1.13 22.69
CA GLU A 329 26.29 -2.38 22.12
C GLU A 329 25.50 -2.78 20.83
N GLY A 330 24.68 -1.85 20.34
CA GLY A 330 23.93 -1.90 19.08
C GLY A 330 22.56 -2.59 19.16
N VAL A 331 21.64 -2.22 18.26
CA VAL A 331 20.27 -2.75 18.15
C VAL A 331 20.31 -4.22 17.73
N ILE A 332 19.59 -5.08 18.47
CA ILE A 332 19.47 -6.50 18.11
C ILE A 332 18.36 -6.64 17.04
N VAL A 333 18.72 -7.17 15.87
CA VAL A 333 17.76 -7.55 14.83
C VAL A 333 17.73 -9.07 14.72
N HIS A 334 16.63 -9.67 15.15
CA HIS A 334 16.45 -11.13 15.16
C HIS A 334 16.30 -11.72 13.75
N PRO A 335 16.49 -13.04 13.58
CA PRO A 335 16.03 -13.77 12.40
C PRO A 335 14.56 -13.46 12.09
N THR A 336 14.21 -13.37 10.80
CA THR A 336 12.81 -13.19 10.39
C THR A 336 12.00 -14.42 10.81
N LEU A 337 10.90 -14.22 11.53
CA LEU A 337 9.96 -15.28 11.87
C LEU A 337 9.17 -15.67 10.62
N GLY A 338 9.46 -16.85 10.08
CA GLY A 338 8.82 -17.41 8.88
C GLY A 338 7.63 -18.32 9.17
N MET A 339 6.98 -18.78 8.11
CA MET A 339 5.93 -19.79 8.12
C MET A 339 6.48 -21.19 7.91
N THR A 340 5.91 -22.19 8.59
CA THR A 340 6.25 -23.59 8.35
C THR A 340 5.81 -24.05 6.96
N ASP A 341 4.62 -23.64 6.53
CA ASP A 341 4.10 -23.84 5.18
C ASP A 341 3.78 -22.46 4.57
N PRO A 342 4.64 -21.91 3.70
CA PRO A 342 4.50 -20.54 3.18
C PRO A 342 3.44 -20.39 2.09
N TRP A 343 2.53 -21.36 1.95
CA TRP A 343 1.48 -21.39 0.92
C TRP A 343 0.08 -21.23 1.50
N ARG A 344 -0.89 -20.96 0.62
CA ARG A 344 -2.34 -20.92 0.92
C ARG A 344 -2.75 -20.06 2.12
N TYR A 345 -1.95 -19.05 2.46
CA TYR A 345 -2.08 -18.29 3.71
C TYR A 345 -3.04 -17.10 3.63
N ARG A 346 -3.40 -16.61 2.43
CA ARG A 346 -4.26 -15.43 2.30
C ARG A 346 -5.73 -15.78 2.47
N ASN A 347 -6.33 -15.21 3.50
CA ASN A 347 -7.76 -15.31 3.80
C ASN A 347 -8.64 -14.36 2.98
N LYS A 348 -8.04 -13.49 2.16
CA LYS A 348 -8.74 -12.49 1.36
C LYS A 348 -8.17 -12.40 -0.05
N ALA A 349 -9.03 -12.66 -1.03
CA ALA A 349 -8.78 -12.42 -2.44
C ALA A 349 -9.54 -11.18 -2.90
N GLN A 350 -8.89 -10.34 -3.70
CA GLN A 350 -9.51 -9.19 -4.38
C GLN A 350 -9.21 -9.33 -5.86
N VAL A 351 -10.16 -9.88 -6.59
CA VAL A 351 -9.95 -10.34 -7.96
C VAL A 351 -10.64 -9.37 -8.92
N PRO A 352 -9.91 -8.58 -9.73
CA PRO A 352 -10.50 -7.86 -10.84
C PRO A 352 -11.11 -8.81 -11.86
N PHE A 353 -12.25 -8.40 -12.43
CA PHE A 353 -12.93 -9.12 -13.49
C PHE A 353 -12.88 -8.29 -14.78
N GLY A 354 -12.63 -8.97 -15.89
CA GLY A 354 -12.60 -8.39 -17.23
C GLY A 354 -13.35 -9.27 -18.22
N GLU A 355 -13.25 -8.93 -19.50
CA GLU A 355 -13.77 -9.75 -20.59
C GLU A 355 -12.66 -10.07 -21.59
N GLU A 356 -12.60 -11.33 -22.01
CA GLU A 356 -11.77 -11.76 -23.14
C GLU A 356 -12.58 -12.72 -24.01
N ARG A 357 -12.53 -12.54 -25.35
CA ARG A 357 -13.23 -13.37 -26.35
C ARG A 357 -14.74 -13.56 -26.06
N GLY A 358 -15.37 -12.58 -25.40
CA GLY A 358 -16.79 -12.60 -25.06
C GLY A 358 -17.16 -13.38 -23.80
N GLY A 359 -16.18 -13.87 -23.04
CA GLY A 359 -16.36 -14.49 -21.71
C GLY A 359 -15.78 -13.63 -20.60
N LEU A 360 -16.28 -13.81 -19.37
CA LEU A 360 -15.67 -13.21 -18.18
C LEU A 360 -14.32 -13.88 -17.91
N ILE A 361 -13.32 -13.07 -17.59
CA ILE A 361 -12.03 -13.50 -17.04
C ILE A 361 -11.85 -12.91 -15.64
N GLY A 362 -11.10 -13.58 -14.79
CA GLY A 362 -10.85 -13.18 -13.41
C GLY A 362 -9.49 -13.66 -12.94
N GLY A 363 -8.70 -12.74 -12.40
CA GLY A 363 -7.37 -13.07 -11.87
C GLY A 363 -6.68 -11.83 -11.34
N PHE A 364 -5.38 -11.69 -11.60
CA PHE A 364 -4.57 -10.60 -11.06
C PHE A 364 -3.98 -9.79 -12.20
N TYR A 365 -3.62 -8.55 -11.89
CA TYR A 365 -2.97 -7.69 -12.86
C TYR A 365 -1.53 -8.16 -13.14
N ALA A 366 -1.16 -8.14 -14.42
CA ALA A 366 0.23 -8.33 -14.83
C ALA A 366 1.10 -7.18 -14.32
N GLN A 367 2.35 -7.49 -14.00
CA GLN A 367 3.28 -6.54 -13.37
C GLN A 367 3.34 -5.20 -14.14
N GLY A 368 3.10 -4.10 -13.43
CA GLY A 368 3.16 -2.74 -14.00
C GLY A 368 2.02 -2.37 -14.97
N SER A 369 0.91 -3.11 -14.98
CA SER A 369 -0.24 -2.86 -15.88
C SER A 369 -1.59 -3.10 -15.21
N HIS A 370 -2.70 -2.78 -15.90
CA HIS A 370 -4.05 -3.22 -15.55
C HIS A 370 -4.54 -4.37 -16.45
N ARG A 371 -3.61 -5.09 -17.12
CA ARG A 371 -3.95 -6.28 -17.90
C ARG A 371 -4.23 -7.43 -16.95
N ILE A 372 -5.43 -8.00 -16.99
CA ILE A 372 -5.80 -9.15 -16.16
C ILE A 372 -5.19 -10.41 -16.76
N ILE A 373 -4.52 -11.19 -15.93
CA ILE A 373 -4.09 -12.56 -16.23
C ILE A 373 -5.20 -13.47 -15.70
N ASP A 374 -5.96 -14.10 -16.60
CA ASP A 374 -6.94 -15.10 -16.20
C ASP A 374 -6.20 -16.29 -15.57
N MET A 375 -6.69 -16.77 -14.43
CA MET A 375 -6.09 -17.92 -13.75
C MET A 375 -7.16 -18.80 -13.12
N ASP A 376 -6.78 -20.06 -12.93
CA ASP A 376 -7.59 -21.05 -12.25
C ASP A 376 -7.26 -21.12 -10.75
N GLU A 377 -6.00 -20.85 -10.38
CA GLU A 377 -5.54 -20.93 -9.00
C GLU A 377 -4.50 -19.89 -8.62
N CYS A 378 -4.44 -19.55 -7.34
CA CYS A 378 -3.37 -18.76 -6.74
C CYS A 378 -2.80 -19.45 -5.50
N LEU A 379 -1.57 -19.95 -5.59
CA LEU A 379 -0.94 -20.78 -4.55
C LEU A 379 -0.78 -20.11 -3.18
N ILE A 380 -0.84 -18.77 -3.09
CA ILE A 380 -0.79 -18.03 -1.82
C ILE A 380 -2.18 -17.68 -1.26
N GLN A 381 -3.24 -17.90 -2.01
CA GLN A 381 -4.63 -17.70 -1.58
C GLN A 381 -5.19 -18.98 -1.00
N HIS A 382 -6.07 -18.86 0.01
CA HIS A 382 -6.86 -19.99 0.50
C HIS A 382 -7.57 -20.67 -0.67
N GLU A 383 -7.57 -22.00 -0.72
CA GLU A 383 -8.09 -22.79 -1.85
C GLU A 383 -9.55 -22.48 -2.20
N SER A 384 -10.38 -22.17 -1.20
CA SER A 384 -11.77 -21.75 -1.41
C SER A 384 -11.91 -20.47 -2.24
N ASN A 385 -10.90 -19.59 -2.26
CA ASN A 385 -10.94 -18.39 -3.10
C ASN A 385 -10.91 -18.76 -4.58
N ASP A 386 -10.11 -19.76 -4.96
CA ASP A 386 -9.98 -20.22 -6.35
C ASP A 386 -11.33 -20.79 -6.82
N GLU A 387 -11.95 -21.64 -6.00
CA GLU A 387 -13.26 -22.22 -6.29
C GLU A 387 -14.36 -21.15 -6.40
N VAL A 388 -14.38 -20.19 -5.46
CA VAL A 388 -15.36 -19.09 -5.48
C VAL A 388 -15.24 -18.28 -6.75
N VAL A 389 -14.02 -17.86 -7.12
CA VAL A 389 -13.77 -17.06 -8.32
C VAL A 389 -14.21 -17.82 -9.57
N ALA A 390 -13.85 -19.10 -9.68
CA ALA A 390 -14.23 -19.95 -10.81
C ALA A 390 -15.76 -20.06 -10.95
N ARG A 391 -16.49 -20.33 -9.86
CA ARG A 391 -17.95 -20.46 -9.88
C ARG A 391 -18.66 -19.13 -10.11
N VAL A 392 -18.19 -18.04 -9.53
CA VAL A 392 -18.76 -16.70 -9.78
C VAL A 392 -18.57 -16.31 -11.24
N LYS A 393 -17.40 -16.59 -11.84
CA LYS A 393 -17.09 -16.39 -13.26
C LYS A 393 -18.03 -17.21 -14.15
N GLU A 394 -18.13 -18.52 -13.91
CA GLU A 394 -19.00 -19.44 -14.67
C GLU A 394 -20.47 -19.03 -14.63
N ILE A 395 -21.02 -18.79 -13.43
CA ILE A 395 -22.42 -18.45 -13.26
C ILE A 395 -22.70 -17.05 -13.84
N GLY A 396 -21.83 -16.07 -13.57
CA GLY A 396 -21.98 -14.71 -14.11
C GLY A 396 -22.02 -14.70 -15.64
N ALA A 397 -21.13 -15.47 -16.29
CA ALA A 397 -21.10 -15.60 -17.73
C ALA A 397 -22.41 -16.22 -18.28
N ARG A 398 -22.90 -17.31 -17.67
CA ARG A 398 -24.18 -17.94 -18.04
C ARG A 398 -25.38 -16.98 -17.86
N LEU A 399 -25.30 -16.08 -16.88
CA LEU A 399 -26.36 -15.11 -16.62
C LEU A 399 -26.30 -13.88 -17.54
N GLY A 400 -25.23 -13.73 -18.33
CA GLY A 400 -25.01 -12.58 -19.21
C GLY A 400 -24.49 -11.35 -18.50
N ILE A 401 -23.85 -11.52 -17.33
CA ILE A 401 -23.21 -10.42 -16.60
C ILE A 401 -21.97 -9.95 -17.37
N ARG A 402 -21.84 -8.63 -17.50
CA ARG A 402 -20.72 -7.98 -18.19
C ARG A 402 -19.70 -7.44 -17.20
N ALA A 403 -18.41 -7.63 -17.47
CA ALA A 403 -17.35 -7.02 -16.69
C ALA A 403 -17.29 -5.51 -16.95
N TYR A 404 -16.72 -4.78 -16.00
CA TYR A 404 -16.46 -3.36 -16.12
C TYR A 404 -15.21 -3.11 -16.97
N ASP A 405 -15.33 -2.20 -17.93
CA ASP A 405 -14.25 -1.72 -18.78
C ASP A 405 -13.85 -0.31 -18.34
N GLU A 406 -12.60 -0.16 -17.89
CA GLU A 406 -12.05 1.10 -17.38
C GLU A 406 -11.94 2.18 -18.45
N GLU A 407 -11.64 1.81 -19.70
CA GLU A 407 -11.47 2.75 -20.81
C GLU A 407 -12.82 3.28 -21.31
N LEU A 408 -13.81 2.40 -21.41
CA LEU A 408 -15.16 2.74 -21.84
C LEU A 408 -16.03 3.28 -20.69
N ASN A 409 -15.61 3.09 -19.44
CA ASN A 409 -16.38 3.39 -18.24
C ASN A 409 -17.78 2.74 -18.26
N ALA A 410 -17.84 1.51 -18.75
CA ALA A 410 -19.07 0.79 -19.04
C ALA A 410 -18.98 -0.66 -18.53
N GLY A 411 -20.12 -1.35 -18.48
CA GLY A 411 -20.19 -2.67 -17.87
C GLY A 411 -20.43 -2.62 -16.35
N LEU A 412 -20.53 -3.80 -15.73
CA LEU A 412 -21.09 -3.93 -14.39
C LEU A 412 -20.09 -4.49 -13.37
N LEU A 413 -19.63 -5.73 -13.52
CA LEU A 413 -18.81 -6.40 -12.51
C LEU A 413 -17.38 -5.88 -12.56
N ARG A 414 -16.92 -5.23 -11.48
CA ARG A 414 -15.55 -4.70 -11.38
C ARG A 414 -14.62 -5.73 -10.74
N HIS A 415 -15.02 -6.21 -9.57
CA HIS A 415 -14.22 -7.12 -8.77
C HIS A 415 -15.12 -8.12 -8.06
N VAL A 416 -14.55 -9.27 -7.74
CA VAL A 416 -15.07 -10.17 -6.72
C VAL A 416 -14.07 -10.17 -5.57
N VAL A 417 -14.55 -9.80 -4.38
CA VAL A 417 -13.76 -9.92 -3.15
C VAL A 417 -14.27 -11.13 -2.39
N VAL A 418 -13.35 -12.01 -2.00
CA VAL A 418 -13.65 -13.19 -1.21
C VAL A 418 -12.92 -13.05 0.13
N LYS A 419 -13.62 -13.30 1.23
CA LYS A 419 -13.01 -13.46 2.55
C LYS A 419 -13.35 -14.85 3.09
N VAL A 420 -12.39 -15.52 3.69
CA VAL A 420 -12.53 -16.86 4.26
C VAL A 420 -12.09 -16.82 5.72
N GLY A 421 -12.91 -17.30 6.64
CA GLY A 421 -12.46 -17.56 8.00
C GLY A 421 -11.60 -18.82 8.02
N PHE A 422 -10.32 -18.71 8.40
CA PHE A 422 -9.37 -19.82 8.37
C PHE A 422 -9.75 -20.92 9.37
N ARG A 423 -10.23 -20.55 10.55
CA ARG A 423 -10.60 -21.53 11.58
C ARG A 423 -12.04 -22.01 11.41
N THR A 424 -12.92 -21.15 10.92
CA THR A 424 -14.37 -21.43 10.81
C THR A 424 -14.77 -22.05 9.48
N GLY A 425 -14.02 -21.79 8.41
CA GLY A 425 -14.40 -22.11 7.04
C GLY A 425 -15.52 -21.22 6.48
N ASP A 426 -15.92 -20.16 7.19
CA ASP A 426 -16.97 -19.25 6.73
C ASP A 426 -16.49 -18.46 5.51
N ILE A 427 -17.27 -18.45 4.43
CA ILE A 427 -16.94 -17.71 3.21
C ILE A 427 -17.89 -16.51 3.03
N MET A 428 -17.30 -15.34 2.78
CA MET A 428 -17.99 -14.13 2.32
C MET A 428 -17.61 -13.84 0.87
N VAL A 429 -18.62 -13.66 0.02
CA VAL A 429 -18.46 -13.22 -1.38
C VAL A 429 -18.99 -11.79 -1.49
N VAL A 430 -18.19 -10.88 -2.03
CA VAL A 430 -18.60 -9.49 -2.28
C VAL A 430 -18.50 -9.21 -3.77
N LEU A 431 -19.65 -8.97 -4.39
CA LEU A 431 -19.76 -8.53 -5.77
C LEU A 431 -19.62 -7.01 -5.81
N VAL A 432 -18.50 -6.52 -6.36
CA VAL A 432 -18.23 -5.09 -6.49
C VAL A 432 -18.63 -4.63 -7.89
N THR A 433 -19.57 -3.70 -8.00
CA THR A 433 -20.14 -3.34 -9.30
C THR A 433 -20.19 -1.84 -9.59
N ASN A 434 -20.07 -1.49 -10.87
CA ASN A 434 -20.32 -0.17 -11.44
C ASN A 434 -21.84 0.05 -11.65
N GLY A 435 -22.63 -0.08 -10.58
CA GLY A 435 -24.08 0.03 -10.65
C GLY A 435 -24.77 -0.41 -9.37
N ASN A 436 -25.97 0.09 -9.12
CA ASN A 436 -26.76 -0.19 -7.92
C ASN A 436 -27.75 -1.37 -8.07
N VAL A 437 -27.86 -1.93 -9.29
CA VAL A 437 -28.72 -3.06 -9.62
C VAL A 437 -27.89 -4.12 -10.34
N ILE A 438 -27.98 -5.36 -9.87
CA ILE A 438 -27.39 -6.52 -10.53
C ILE A 438 -28.52 -7.26 -11.27
N PRO A 439 -28.48 -7.38 -12.61
CA PRO A 439 -29.46 -8.17 -13.35
C PRO A 439 -29.45 -9.62 -12.89
N ARG A 440 -30.64 -10.22 -12.72
CA ARG A 440 -30.81 -11.63 -12.33
C ARG A 440 -30.04 -11.99 -11.04
N VAL A 441 -29.95 -11.04 -10.11
CA VAL A 441 -29.20 -11.21 -8.85
C VAL A 441 -29.66 -12.42 -8.05
N ASP A 442 -30.97 -12.68 -8.00
CA ASP A 442 -31.53 -13.82 -7.25
C ASP A 442 -31.03 -15.16 -7.81
N GLU A 443 -30.94 -15.29 -9.13
CA GLU A 443 -30.42 -16.49 -9.80
C GLU A 443 -28.91 -16.64 -9.59
N TRP A 444 -28.17 -15.53 -9.57
CA TRP A 444 -26.73 -15.54 -9.31
C TRP A 444 -26.43 -15.96 -7.87
N VAL A 445 -27.13 -15.34 -6.91
CA VAL A 445 -27.04 -15.66 -5.49
C VAL A 445 -27.43 -17.12 -5.24
N ALA A 446 -28.52 -17.60 -5.83
CA ALA A 446 -28.93 -19.00 -5.70
C ALA A 446 -27.87 -19.96 -6.26
N GLY A 447 -27.33 -19.68 -7.44
CA GLY A 447 -26.27 -20.50 -8.05
C GLY A 447 -24.98 -20.53 -7.24
N ILE A 448 -24.56 -19.39 -6.69
CA ILE A 448 -23.37 -19.30 -5.81
C ILE A 448 -23.57 -20.18 -4.57
N ARG A 449 -24.74 -20.09 -3.93
CA ARG A 449 -25.06 -20.86 -2.72
C ARG A 449 -25.12 -22.37 -2.98
N GLU A 450 -25.70 -22.77 -4.11
CA GLU A 450 -25.80 -24.18 -4.49
C GLU A 450 -24.42 -24.77 -4.80
N ALA A 451 -23.57 -24.01 -5.50
CA ALA A 451 -22.22 -24.44 -5.86
C ALA A 451 -21.24 -24.43 -4.68
N LEU A 452 -21.43 -23.53 -3.70
CA LEU A 452 -20.44 -23.25 -2.65
C LEU A 452 -21.10 -23.28 -1.26
N PRO A 453 -21.22 -24.47 -0.63
CA PRO A 453 -21.94 -24.63 0.64
C PRO A 453 -21.27 -23.92 1.84
N GLY A 454 -19.99 -23.57 1.74
CA GLY A 454 -19.25 -22.78 2.75
C GLY A 454 -19.62 -21.30 2.78
N VAL A 455 -20.33 -20.79 1.78
CA VAL A 455 -20.74 -19.37 1.72
C VAL A 455 -21.79 -19.09 2.79
N LYS A 456 -21.49 -18.12 3.67
CA LYS A 456 -22.39 -17.60 4.73
C LYS A 456 -22.86 -16.17 4.48
N SER A 457 -22.20 -15.47 3.56
CA SER A 457 -22.49 -14.07 3.25
C SER A 457 -22.26 -13.80 1.77
N ILE A 458 -23.25 -13.22 1.11
CA ILE A 458 -23.11 -12.66 -0.23
C ILE A 458 -23.51 -11.19 -0.16
N CYS A 459 -22.56 -10.31 -0.47
CA CYS A 459 -22.71 -8.86 -0.39
C CYS A 459 -22.58 -8.23 -1.78
N HIS A 460 -23.23 -7.09 -1.94
CA HIS A 460 -23.12 -6.21 -3.09
C HIS A 460 -22.50 -4.91 -2.64
N ASN A 461 -21.31 -4.57 -3.15
CA ASN A 461 -20.70 -3.27 -2.94
C ASN A 461 -20.78 -2.44 -4.23
N ILE A 462 -21.18 -1.17 -4.10
CA ILE A 462 -21.47 -0.30 -5.23
C ILE A 462 -20.32 0.71 -5.39
N ASN A 463 -19.57 0.59 -6.48
CA ASN A 463 -18.50 1.52 -6.82
C ASN A 463 -18.61 2.01 -8.26
N VAL A 464 -19.26 3.16 -8.43
CA VAL A 464 -19.45 3.86 -9.73
C VAL A 464 -18.36 4.89 -10.03
N LYS A 465 -17.35 5.03 -9.17
CA LYS A 465 -16.28 6.03 -9.32
C LYS A 465 -15.18 5.46 -10.22
N GLN A 466 -14.64 6.30 -11.11
CA GLN A 466 -13.40 6.03 -11.83
C GLN A 466 -12.20 6.21 -10.89
N THR A 467 -11.83 5.14 -10.20
CA THR A 467 -10.80 5.13 -9.17
C THR A 467 -10.21 3.74 -9.03
N ASN A 468 -8.97 3.68 -8.54
CA ASN A 468 -8.27 2.45 -8.19
C ASN A 468 -8.73 1.88 -6.83
N VAL A 469 -9.50 2.64 -6.05
CA VAL A 469 -10.13 2.12 -4.84
C VAL A 469 -11.18 1.09 -5.25
N ILE A 470 -11.07 -0.14 -4.70
CA ILE A 470 -11.94 -1.26 -5.07
C ILE A 470 -13.36 -1.06 -4.53
N PHE A 471 -13.50 -0.82 -3.23
CA PHE A 471 -14.80 -0.62 -2.61
C PHE A 471 -15.34 0.79 -2.82
N GLY A 472 -16.65 0.90 -3.03
CA GLY A 472 -17.38 2.14 -2.86
C GLY A 472 -17.99 2.25 -1.47
N ASP A 473 -18.78 3.30 -1.28
CA ASP A 473 -19.23 3.74 0.04
C ASP A 473 -20.46 2.98 0.54
N GLU A 474 -21.12 2.19 -0.32
CA GLU A 474 -22.34 1.45 0.02
C GLU A 474 -22.15 -0.05 -0.17
N THR A 475 -22.50 -0.82 0.86
CA THR A 475 -22.54 -2.29 0.83
C THR A 475 -23.92 -2.75 1.29
N ARG A 476 -24.52 -3.70 0.56
CA ARG A 476 -25.81 -4.33 0.89
C ARG A 476 -25.62 -5.84 0.99
N VAL A 477 -26.27 -6.48 1.95
CA VAL A 477 -26.34 -7.95 2.00
C VAL A 477 -27.38 -8.41 0.99
N LEU A 478 -26.96 -9.27 0.06
CA LEU A 478 -27.86 -9.95 -0.88
C LEU A 478 -28.41 -11.23 -0.25
N TRP A 479 -27.58 -11.93 0.54
CA TRP A 479 -27.97 -13.14 1.25
C TRP A 479 -27.03 -13.44 2.42
N GLY A 480 -27.58 -14.03 3.48
CA GLY A 480 -26.82 -14.50 4.64
C GLY A 480 -26.56 -13.41 5.68
N SER A 481 -25.35 -13.38 6.23
CA SER A 481 -24.94 -12.45 7.29
C SER A 481 -24.24 -11.20 6.75
N GLU A 482 -24.24 -10.09 7.51
CA GLU A 482 -23.42 -8.90 7.22
C GLU A 482 -21.92 -9.13 7.46
N VAL A 483 -21.60 -10.11 8.30
CA VAL A 483 -20.25 -10.46 8.76
C VAL A 483 -20.03 -11.97 8.69
N ILE A 484 -18.78 -12.38 8.50
CA ILE A 484 -18.31 -13.73 8.83
C ILE A 484 -17.51 -13.69 10.12
N TYR A 485 -17.31 -14.83 10.76
CA TYR A 485 -16.50 -14.91 11.97
C TYR A 485 -15.21 -15.68 11.73
N ASP A 486 -14.14 -15.23 12.37
CA ASP A 486 -12.89 -15.99 12.44
C ASP A 486 -12.16 -15.67 13.75
N TYR A 487 -10.99 -16.28 13.95
CA TYR A 487 -10.21 -16.17 15.18
C TYR A 487 -8.78 -15.74 14.91
N ILE A 488 -8.19 -15.00 15.86
CA ILE A 488 -6.74 -14.81 16.00
C ILE A 488 -6.40 -15.25 17.42
N GLY A 489 -5.58 -16.30 17.58
CA GLY A 489 -5.45 -16.98 18.86
C GLY A 489 -6.83 -17.44 19.36
N ASP A 490 -7.22 -17.02 20.56
CA ASP A 490 -8.52 -17.36 21.15
C ASP A 490 -9.59 -16.26 21.00
N VAL A 491 -9.25 -15.12 20.39
CA VAL A 491 -10.18 -13.99 20.22
C VAL A 491 -10.96 -14.14 18.93
N LYS A 492 -12.29 -14.04 19.04
CA LYS A 492 -13.21 -14.12 17.90
C LYS A 492 -13.45 -12.73 17.31
N PHE A 493 -13.44 -12.61 15.99
CA PHE A 493 -13.70 -11.35 15.28
C PHE A 493 -14.87 -11.48 14.32
N ALA A 494 -15.73 -10.46 14.31
CA ALA A 494 -16.72 -10.24 13.25
C ALA A 494 -16.06 -9.45 12.11
N ILE A 495 -16.06 -10.04 10.91
CA ILE A 495 -15.38 -9.51 9.73
C ILE A 495 -16.45 -9.08 8.71
N SER A 496 -16.64 -7.77 8.55
CA SER A 496 -17.55 -7.19 7.56
C SER A 496 -16.89 -7.10 6.17
N ALA A 497 -17.67 -6.82 5.12
CA ALA A 497 -17.14 -6.75 3.74
C ALA A 497 -16.00 -5.73 3.57
N ARG A 498 -16.14 -4.54 4.20
CA ARG A 498 -15.22 -3.42 4.05
C ARG A 498 -14.17 -3.33 5.16
N SER A 499 -14.31 -4.08 6.26
CA SER A 499 -13.34 -4.02 7.35
C SER A 499 -11.95 -4.46 6.90
N PHE A 500 -10.93 -3.81 7.46
CA PHE A 500 -9.57 -4.31 7.42
C PHE A 500 -9.45 -5.46 8.43
N PHE A 501 -8.86 -6.56 7.96
CA PHE A 501 -8.49 -7.71 8.76
C PHE A 501 -7.20 -8.25 8.15
N GLN A 502 -6.31 -8.74 9.00
CA GLN A 502 -5.02 -9.22 8.56
C GLN A 502 -5.21 -10.41 7.61
N VAL A 503 -4.50 -10.38 6.49
CA VAL A 503 -4.76 -11.34 5.41
C VAL A 503 -4.11 -12.70 5.64
N ASN A 504 -3.11 -12.76 6.52
CA ASN A 504 -2.41 -13.99 6.89
C ASN A 504 -2.65 -14.29 8.37
N PRO A 505 -3.75 -14.96 8.74
CA PRO A 505 -4.11 -15.17 10.14
C PRO A 505 -3.05 -16.00 10.90
N VAL A 506 -2.36 -16.92 10.22
CA VAL A 506 -1.29 -17.74 10.81
C VAL A 506 -0.13 -16.86 11.28
N GLN A 507 0.36 -15.97 10.42
CA GLN A 507 1.45 -15.06 10.81
C GLN A 507 0.97 -13.89 11.66
N THR A 508 -0.32 -13.55 11.63
CA THR A 508 -0.89 -12.54 12.52
C THR A 508 -0.75 -12.98 13.98
N GLU A 509 -1.01 -14.26 14.27
CA GLU A 509 -0.83 -14.82 15.61
C GLU A 509 0.63 -14.75 16.07
N VAL A 510 1.59 -15.01 15.17
CA VAL A 510 3.04 -14.86 15.45
C VAL A 510 3.40 -13.40 15.71
N LEU A 511 2.95 -12.48 14.85
CA LEU A 511 3.20 -11.04 14.97
C LEU A 511 2.64 -10.47 16.29
N TYR A 512 1.39 -10.78 16.60
CA TYR A 512 0.72 -10.29 17.81
C TYR A 512 1.24 -10.98 19.06
N GLY A 513 1.59 -12.27 18.98
CA GLY A 513 2.32 -12.97 20.03
C GLY A 513 3.62 -12.26 20.38
N LYS A 514 4.39 -11.84 19.37
CA LYS A 514 5.63 -11.08 19.58
C LYS A 514 5.37 -9.67 20.14
N ALA A 515 4.32 -8.99 19.68
CA ALA A 515 3.93 -7.69 20.24
C ALA A 515 3.52 -7.81 21.73
N LEU A 516 2.79 -8.88 22.09
CA LEU A 516 2.39 -9.19 23.46
C LEU A 516 3.60 -9.55 24.33
N GLU A 517 4.55 -10.32 23.80
CA GLU A 517 5.83 -10.62 24.45
C GLU A 517 6.59 -9.33 24.79
N TYR A 518 6.74 -8.42 23.82
CA TYR A 518 7.43 -7.14 24.02
C TYR A 518 6.66 -6.14 24.89
N ALA A 519 5.33 -6.22 24.94
CA ALA A 519 4.55 -5.44 25.87
C ALA A 519 4.82 -5.84 27.33
N ALA A 520 5.21 -7.11 27.57
CA ALA A 520 5.58 -7.68 28.86
C ALA A 520 4.51 -7.45 29.95
N LEU A 521 3.26 -7.76 29.61
CA LEU A 521 2.09 -7.52 30.47
C LEU A 521 1.98 -8.56 31.59
N THR A 522 1.71 -8.09 32.81
CA THR A 522 1.55 -8.89 34.03
C THR A 522 0.14 -8.85 34.61
N GLY A 523 -0.75 -8.03 34.05
CA GLY A 523 -2.16 -7.91 34.45
C GLY A 523 -2.53 -6.60 35.15
N GLY A 524 -1.54 -5.76 35.46
CA GLY A 524 -1.74 -4.47 36.12
C GLY A 524 -1.64 -3.27 35.18
N GLU A 525 -1.08 -3.46 34.00
CA GLU A 525 -0.68 -2.38 33.11
C GLU A 525 -1.86 -1.73 32.40
N THR A 526 -1.77 -0.42 32.22
CA THR A 526 -2.60 0.34 31.29
C THR A 526 -1.90 0.43 29.94
N VAL A 527 -2.55 -0.08 28.90
CA VAL A 527 -2.00 -0.10 27.53
C VAL A 527 -2.81 0.84 26.63
N VAL A 528 -2.13 1.63 25.82
CA VAL A 528 -2.76 2.38 24.72
C VAL A 528 -2.39 1.70 23.39
N ASP A 529 -3.38 1.45 22.55
CA ASP A 529 -3.23 0.94 21.18
C ASP A 529 -3.64 2.04 20.19
N ALA A 530 -2.65 2.66 19.55
CA ALA A 530 -2.89 3.71 18.55
C ALA A 530 -2.94 3.10 17.15
N TYR A 531 -3.95 3.54 16.37
CA TYR A 531 -4.33 2.93 15.09
C TYR A 531 -4.95 1.54 15.25
N CYS A 532 -5.79 1.37 16.28
CA CYS A 532 -6.30 0.06 16.70
C CYS A 532 -7.22 -0.63 15.68
N GLY A 533 -7.69 0.09 14.65
CA GLY A 533 -8.60 -0.47 13.64
C GLY A 533 -9.87 -1.05 14.26
N ILE A 534 -10.15 -2.32 13.98
CA ILE A 534 -11.30 -3.05 14.58
C ILE A 534 -10.96 -3.71 15.93
N GLY A 535 -9.89 -3.25 16.58
CA GLY A 535 -9.43 -3.72 17.88
C GLY A 535 -8.66 -5.05 17.85
N THR A 536 -8.05 -5.45 16.72
CA THR A 536 -7.39 -6.76 16.63
C THR A 536 -6.23 -6.91 17.62
N ILE A 537 -5.35 -5.91 17.70
CA ILE A 537 -4.26 -5.86 18.69
C ILE A 537 -4.83 -5.58 20.08
N SER A 538 -5.68 -4.56 20.22
CA SER A 538 -6.31 -4.18 21.49
C SER A 538 -6.92 -5.36 22.25
N LEU A 539 -7.77 -6.17 21.59
CA LEU A 539 -8.43 -7.32 22.21
C LEU A 539 -7.45 -8.47 22.48
N PHE A 540 -6.38 -8.60 21.70
CA PHE A 540 -5.33 -9.56 21.96
C PHE A 540 -4.54 -9.19 23.23
N LEU A 541 -4.19 -7.91 23.39
CA LEU A 541 -3.51 -7.37 24.58
C LEU A 541 -4.41 -7.42 25.83
N ALA A 542 -5.72 -7.21 25.68
CA ALA A 542 -6.69 -7.20 26.77
C ALA A 542 -6.79 -8.52 27.54
N GLN A 543 -6.34 -9.64 26.94
CA GLN A 543 -6.25 -10.92 27.63
C GLN A 543 -5.23 -10.92 28.79
N LYS A 544 -4.22 -10.04 28.74
CA LYS A 544 -3.15 -9.94 29.74
C LYS A 544 -2.98 -8.55 30.36
N ALA A 545 -3.58 -7.51 29.80
CA ALA A 545 -3.51 -6.14 30.33
C ALA A 545 -4.52 -5.91 31.46
N GLY A 546 -4.22 -4.97 32.36
CA GLY A 546 -5.18 -4.46 33.33
C GLY A 546 -6.29 -3.66 32.65
N GLN A 547 -5.92 -2.72 31.77
CA GLN A 547 -6.82 -1.94 30.92
C GLN A 547 -6.19 -1.68 29.55
N VAL A 548 -7.00 -1.63 28.50
CA VAL A 548 -6.58 -1.27 27.14
C VAL A 548 -7.41 -0.11 26.60
N TYR A 549 -6.76 0.87 25.99
CA TYR A 549 -7.38 2.05 25.38
C TYR A 549 -7.00 2.10 23.89
N GLY A 550 -7.95 1.81 23.01
CA GLY A 550 -7.77 1.81 21.56
C GLY A 550 -8.26 3.10 20.91
N VAL A 551 -7.45 3.71 20.04
CA VAL A 551 -7.85 4.88 19.24
C VAL A 551 -7.70 4.61 17.75
N GLU A 552 -8.70 5.03 16.97
CA GLU A 552 -8.73 4.92 15.50
C GLU A 552 -9.54 6.08 14.91
N ILE A 553 -9.14 6.61 13.76
CA ILE A 553 -9.81 7.76 13.14
C ILE A 553 -11.11 7.36 12.42
N VAL A 554 -11.22 6.10 12.01
CA VAL A 554 -12.40 5.56 11.32
C VAL A 554 -13.46 5.12 12.32
N GLU A 555 -14.57 5.87 12.37
CA GLU A 555 -15.69 5.63 13.31
C GLU A 555 -16.31 4.23 13.13
N GLU A 556 -16.45 3.75 11.89
CA GLU A 556 -16.97 2.41 11.62
C GLU A 556 -16.05 1.30 12.17
N ALA A 557 -14.74 1.52 12.17
CA ALA A 557 -13.78 0.57 12.72
C ALA A 557 -13.89 0.50 14.26
N ILE A 558 -14.07 1.65 14.92
CA ILE A 558 -14.33 1.72 16.36
C ILE A 558 -15.67 1.06 16.72
N ALA A 559 -16.71 1.25 15.91
CA ALA A 559 -17.98 0.56 16.10
C ALA A 559 -17.81 -0.97 16.01
N ASP A 560 -17.03 -1.45 15.07
CA ASP A 560 -16.70 -2.88 14.95
C ASP A 560 -15.80 -3.36 16.10
N ALA A 561 -14.86 -2.54 16.58
CA ALA A 561 -14.00 -2.85 17.73
C ALA A 561 -14.80 -3.05 19.02
N ARG A 562 -15.78 -2.17 19.29
CA ARG A 562 -16.71 -2.31 20.43
C ARG A 562 -17.55 -3.58 20.33
N LYS A 563 -18.09 -3.89 19.15
CA LYS A 563 -18.83 -5.15 18.92
C LYS A 563 -17.94 -6.37 19.12
N ASN A 564 -16.68 -6.32 18.71
CA ASN A 564 -15.72 -7.40 18.91
C ASN A 564 -15.35 -7.54 20.40
N ALA A 565 -15.24 -6.46 21.16
CA ALA A 565 -15.08 -6.53 22.61
C ALA A 565 -16.26 -7.24 23.28
N ASP A 566 -17.49 -6.82 22.94
CA ASP A 566 -18.73 -7.42 23.45
C ASP A 566 -18.83 -8.90 23.06
N LEU A 567 -18.47 -9.25 21.82
CA LEU A 567 -18.44 -10.62 21.30
C LEU A 567 -17.55 -11.55 22.13
N ASN A 568 -16.47 -11.01 22.69
CA ASN A 568 -15.52 -11.75 23.53
C ASN A 568 -15.74 -11.52 25.04
N GLY A 569 -16.77 -10.78 25.43
CA GLY A 569 -17.05 -10.46 26.84
C GLY A 569 -15.93 -9.65 27.51
N MET A 570 -15.14 -8.89 26.75
CA MET A 570 -14.02 -8.11 27.26
C MET A 570 -14.50 -6.75 27.75
N THR A 571 -14.42 -6.50 29.06
CA THR A 571 -14.89 -5.26 29.70
C THR A 571 -13.75 -4.31 30.10
N ASN A 572 -12.49 -4.72 29.92
CA ASN A 572 -11.29 -3.96 30.25
C ASN A 572 -10.71 -3.21 29.04
N VAL A 573 -11.52 -2.97 28.01
CA VAL A 573 -11.16 -2.29 26.77
C VAL A 573 -12.04 -1.06 26.55
N HIS A 574 -11.42 0.05 26.16
CA HIS A 574 -12.09 1.31 25.85
C HIS A 574 -11.68 1.75 24.46
N PHE A 575 -12.64 2.20 23.64
CA PHE A 575 -12.39 2.60 22.26
C PHE A 575 -12.92 3.99 21.99
N GLU A 576 -12.10 4.85 21.38
CA GLU A 576 -12.47 6.22 21.01
C GLU A 576 -12.13 6.49 19.54
N ALA A 577 -13.05 7.19 18.86
CA ALA A 577 -12.85 7.59 17.47
C ALA A 577 -12.19 8.97 17.40
N GLY A 578 -11.04 9.08 16.73
CA GLY A 578 -10.35 10.35 16.52
C GLY A 578 -8.88 10.21 16.18
N PRO A 579 -8.20 11.34 15.87
CA PRO A 579 -6.74 11.37 15.73
C PRO A 579 -6.07 11.00 17.06
N ALA A 580 -5.06 10.13 17.01
CA ALA A 580 -4.39 9.66 18.21
C ALA A 580 -3.69 10.80 18.96
N GLU A 581 -3.13 11.76 18.23
CA GLU A 581 -2.52 13.00 18.74
C GLU A 581 -3.49 13.93 19.50
N ASP A 582 -4.80 13.78 19.30
CA ASP A 582 -5.82 14.55 20.02
C ASP A 582 -6.40 13.76 21.21
N VAL A 583 -6.67 12.47 20.98
CA VAL A 583 -7.33 11.59 21.95
C VAL A 583 -6.41 11.22 23.12
N LEU A 584 -5.13 10.91 22.86
CA LEU A 584 -4.19 10.51 23.91
C LEU A 584 -3.96 11.64 24.95
N PRO A 585 -3.76 12.91 24.56
CA PRO A 585 -3.68 14.02 25.52
C PRO A 585 -4.98 14.23 26.31
N GLU A 586 -6.15 14.02 25.70
CA GLU A 586 -7.44 14.09 26.40
C GLU A 586 -7.53 13.00 27.48
N TRP A 587 -7.26 11.74 27.14
CA TRP A 587 -7.21 10.65 28.14
C TRP A 587 -6.21 10.93 29.26
N THR A 588 -5.08 11.55 28.94
CA THR A 588 -4.10 11.97 29.93
C THR A 588 -4.67 13.03 30.87
N ARG A 589 -5.44 14.00 30.37
CA ARG A 589 -6.16 14.97 31.23
C ARG A 589 -7.22 14.30 32.09
N GLN A 590 -7.82 13.20 31.62
CA GLN A 590 -8.77 12.38 32.37
C GLN A 590 -8.11 11.43 33.40
N GLY A 591 -6.78 11.42 33.47
CA GLY A 591 -6.02 10.64 34.46
C GLY A 591 -5.50 9.29 33.95
N VAL A 592 -5.72 8.95 32.67
CA VAL A 592 -5.12 7.76 32.06
C VAL A 592 -3.60 7.97 31.96
N ARG A 593 -2.83 6.99 32.41
CA ARG A 593 -1.36 7.00 32.33
C ARG A 593 -0.91 5.66 31.75
N PRO A 594 -0.55 5.59 30.46
CA PRO A 594 -0.15 4.33 29.87
C PRO A 594 1.23 3.88 30.38
N ASP A 595 1.34 2.63 30.79
CA ASP A 595 2.61 1.96 31.05
C ASP A 595 3.27 1.53 29.73
N VAL A 596 2.43 1.14 28.76
CA VAL A 596 2.81 0.67 27.43
C VAL A 596 1.99 1.39 26.37
N VAL A 597 2.65 1.84 25.29
CA VAL A 597 1.98 2.29 24.07
C VAL A 597 2.32 1.32 22.94
N VAL A 598 1.31 0.81 22.25
CA VAL A 598 1.43 0.01 21.04
C VAL A 598 0.99 0.86 19.85
N VAL A 599 1.77 0.81 18.76
CA VAL A 599 1.42 1.50 17.52
C VAL A 599 1.53 0.53 16.34
N ASP A 600 0.51 0.50 15.48
CA ASP A 600 0.52 -0.21 14.19
C ASP A 600 0.12 0.75 13.04
N PRO A 601 0.96 1.74 12.72
CA PRO A 601 0.60 2.78 11.77
C PRO A 601 0.53 2.26 10.32
N PRO A 602 -0.15 3.01 9.43
CA PRO A 602 -0.12 2.73 8.00
C PRO A 602 1.30 2.87 7.41
N ARG A 603 1.48 2.46 6.14
CA ARG A 603 2.77 2.50 5.43
C ARG A 603 3.55 3.83 5.45
N LYS A 604 2.89 4.96 5.76
CA LYS A 604 3.54 6.27 5.93
C LYS A 604 4.28 6.44 7.26
N GLY A 605 4.12 5.49 8.20
CA GLY A 605 4.60 5.58 9.57
C GLY A 605 3.66 6.38 10.47
N CYS A 606 4.08 6.61 11.71
CA CYS A 606 3.36 7.43 12.68
C CYS A 606 3.24 8.88 12.20
N ASP A 607 2.16 9.55 12.60
CA ASP A 607 2.10 11.01 12.48
C ASP A 607 3.16 11.64 13.41
N PRO A 608 3.92 12.67 12.97
CA PRO A 608 4.86 13.38 13.85
C PRO A 608 4.22 13.87 15.15
N ALA A 609 2.95 14.29 15.13
CA ALA A 609 2.24 14.72 16.33
C ALA A 609 2.02 13.57 17.33
N LEU A 610 1.77 12.35 16.83
CA LEU A 610 1.68 11.16 17.68
C LEU A 610 3.04 10.81 18.29
N LEU A 611 4.13 10.88 17.51
CA LEU A 611 5.48 10.65 18.05
C LEU A 611 5.81 11.66 19.16
N ALA A 612 5.52 12.94 18.96
CA ALA A 612 5.68 13.97 19.98
C ALA A 612 4.83 13.67 21.24
N THR A 613 3.60 13.21 21.05
CA THR A 613 2.71 12.80 22.16
C THR A 613 3.29 11.64 22.95
N ILE A 614 3.83 10.61 22.29
CA ILE A 614 4.50 9.48 22.96
C ILE A 614 5.69 9.96 23.80
N LEU A 615 6.50 10.86 23.23
CA LEU A 615 7.64 11.46 23.92
C LEU A 615 7.24 12.34 25.11
N GLU A 616 6.07 12.98 25.06
CA GLU A 616 5.53 13.74 26.19
C GLU A 616 5.02 12.81 27.30
N LEU A 617 4.28 11.76 26.94
CA LEU A 617 3.70 10.79 27.88
C LEU A 617 4.76 9.92 28.56
N ARG A 618 5.87 9.64 27.89
CA ARG A 618 6.99 8.81 28.37
C ARG A 618 6.56 7.47 28.99
N PRO A 619 5.73 6.65 28.32
CA PRO A 619 5.45 5.28 28.76
C PRO A 619 6.76 4.50 28.94
N GLN A 620 6.77 3.52 29.85
CA GLN A 620 7.98 2.73 30.11
C GLN A 620 8.42 1.96 28.85
N ARG A 621 7.44 1.47 28.08
CA ARG A 621 7.66 0.70 26.86
C ARG A 621 6.81 1.23 25.71
N VAL A 622 7.38 1.18 24.51
CA VAL A 622 6.65 1.36 23.25
C VAL A 622 6.86 0.13 22.39
N VAL A 623 5.77 -0.50 21.96
CA VAL A 623 5.81 -1.60 21.00
C VAL A 623 5.38 -1.06 19.65
N TYR A 624 6.29 -1.08 18.68
CA TYR A 624 6.03 -0.57 17.33
C TYR A 624 5.89 -1.75 16.37
N VAL A 625 4.70 -1.92 15.78
CA VAL A 625 4.43 -2.84 14.68
C VAL A 625 4.48 -2.05 13.37
N SER A 626 5.21 -2.53 12.36
CA SER A 626 5.36 -1.81 11.09
C SER A 626 5.36 -2.73 9.89
N CYS A 627 4.65 -2.33 8.84
CA CYS A 627 4.70 -2.94 7.51
C CYS A 627 5.70 -2.28 6.55
N SER A 628 6.52 -1.34 7.03
CA SER A 628 7.49 -0.59 6.23
C SER A 628 8.78 -0.33 7.01
N ALA A 629 9.87 -0.98 6.60
CA ALA A 629 11.17 -0.85 7.23
C ALA A 629 11.75 0.58 7.13
N SER A 630 11.44 1.32 6.07
CA SER A 630 12.01 2.66 5.84
C SER A 630 11.38 3.72 6.74
N THR A 631 10.04 3.75 6.82
CA THR A 631 9.32 4.66 7.71
C THR A 631 9.50 4.26 9.18
N LEU A 632 9.57 2.95 9.47
CA LEU A 632 9.99 2.47 10.79
C LEU A 632 11.33 3.08 11.19
N ALA A 633 12.37 2.95 10.36
CA ALA A 633 13.69 3.47 10.69
C ALA A 633 13.71 4.99 10.93
N ARG A 634 12.90 5.76 10.18
CA ARG A 634 12.70 7.20 10.41
C ARG A 634 12.06 7.46 11.78
N ASP A 635 10.99 6.76 12.11
CA ASP A 635 10.22 6.99 13.33
C ASP A 635 10.99 6.55 14.58
N LEU A 636 11.74 5.44 14.48
CA LEU A 636 12.67 5.02 15.53
C LEU A 636 13.74 6.07 15.79
N ARG A 637 14.30 6.73 14.76
CA ARG A 637 15.28 7.82 14.97
C ARG A 637 14.68 8.94 15.81
N ALA A 638 13.46 9.37 15.50
CA ALA A 638 12.76 10.42 16.24
C ALA A 638 12.50 10.02 17.71
N LEU A 639 12.09 8.78 17.96
CA LEU A 639 11.88 8.27 19.32
C LEU A 639 13.21 8.18 20.10
N VAL A 640 14.29 7.74 19.44
CA VAL A 640 15.62 7.68 20.06
C VAL A 640 16.16 9.07 20.39
N ASP A 641 16.01 10.04 19.49
CA ASP A 641 16.33 11.44 19.79
C ASP A 641 15.53 12.00 20.98
N GLY A 642 14.33 11.47 21.21
CA GLY A 642 13.46 11.82 22.33
C GLY A 642 13.69 11.06 23.63
N GLY A 643 14.73 10.22 23.73
CA GLY A 643 15.09 9.51 24.96
C GLY A 643 14.50 8.09 25.08
N TYR A 644 14.33 7.39 23.97
CA TYR A 644 14.06 5.94 23.95
C TYR A 644 15.28 5.15 23.45
N GLY A 645 15.51 3.98 24.02
CA GLY A 645 16.40 2.97 23.45
C GLY A 645 15.63 1.99 22.56
N VAL A 646 16.18 1.65 21.40
CA VAL A 646 15.68 0.53 20.59
C VAL A 646 16.33 -0.74 21.09
N ALA A 647 15.56 -1.56 21.82
CA ALA A 647 16.01 -2.79 22.44
C ALA A 647 16.23 -3.88 21.39
N GLU A 648 15.14 -4.26 20.73
CA GLU A 648 15.08 -5.41 19.85
C GLU A 648 14.12 -5.14 18.68
N VAL A 649 14.45 -5.72 17.54
CA VAL A 649 13.64 -5.72 16.33
C VAL A 649 13.48 -7.15 15.84
N THR A 650 12.23 -7.61 15.72
CA THR A 650 11.91 -8.91 15.16
C THR A 650 11.13 -8.74 13.86
N PRO A 651 11.74 -9.03 12.71
CA PRO A 651 11.01 -9.13 11.45
C PRO A 651 10.08 -10.35 11.47
N VAL A 652 8.88 -10.22 10.89
CA VAL A 652 7.91 -11.30 10.72
C VAL A 652 7.51 -11.36 9.25
N ASP A 653 7.64 -12.54 8.65
CA ASP A 653 7.25 -12.76 7.26
C ASP A 653 5.73 -12.92 7.13
N MET A 654 5.01 -11.80 7.17
CA MET A 654 3.55 -11.78 7.01
C MET A 654 3.10 -12.16 5.59
N PHE A 655 3.99 -12.04 4.60
CA PHE A 655 3.67 -12.22 3.19
C PHE A 655 4.76 -13.02 2.45
N PRO A 656 4.84 -14.35 2.68
CA PRO A 656 5.74 -15.22 1.94
C PRO A 656 5.62 -15.04 0.42
N HIS A 657 6.74 -15.24 -0.29
CA HIS A 657 6.88 -15.07 -1.74
C HIS A 657 6.77 -13.64 -2.26
N THR A 658 6.53 -12.66 -1.37
CA THR A 658 6.54 -11.23 -1.68
C THR A 658 7.72 -10.53 -1.00
N VAL A 659 8.06 -9.33 -1.45
CA VAL A 659 9.10 -8.49 -0.84
C VAL A 659 8.69 -7.82 0.48
N HIS A 660 7.41 -7.90 0.84
CA HIS A 660 6.90 -7.24 2.04
C HIS A 660 7.41 -7.92 3.31
N ILE A 661 7.75 -7.10 4.31
CA ILE A 661 8.19 -7.55 5.62
C ILE A 661 7.48 -6.70 6.68
N GLU A 662 6.99 -7.38 7.71
CA GLU A 662 6.51 -6.71 8.92
C GLU A 662 7.57 -6.80 10.01
N SER A 663 7.54 -5.90 10.98
CA SER A 663 8.50 -5.89 12.08
C SER A 663 7.84 -5.43 13.36
N VAL A 664 8.18 -6.10 14.46
CA VAL A 664 7.82 -5.70 15.82
C VAL A 664 9.07 -5.18 16.50
N VAL A 665 8.98 -4.00 17.11
CA VAL A 665 10.10 -3.34 17.78
C VAL A 665 9.74 -3.07 19.23
N LEU A 666 10.64 -3.43 20.13
CA LEU A 666 10.61 -2.99 21.52
C LEU A 666 11.44 -1.71 21.66
N LEU A 667 10.81 -0.65 22.12
CA LEU A 667 11.50 0.51 22.64
C LEU A 667 11.28 0.63 24.14
N VAL A 668 12.33 1.00 24.84
CA VAL A 668 12.33 1.18 26.29
C VAL A 668 12.75 2.60 26.58
N ARG A 669 12.10 3.25 27.55
CA ARG A 669 12.47 4.60 27.96
C ARG A 669 13.90 4.59 28.52
N ASP A 670 14.74 5.50 28.04
CA ASP A 670 16.07 5.72 28.59
C ASP A 670 15.96 6.61 29.85
N GLU A 671 16.31 6.06 31.02
CA GLU A 671 16.26 6.78 32.29
C GLU A 671 17.42 7.75 32.47
N THR A 672 18.48 7.65 31.64
CA THR A 672 19.66 8.53 31.68
C THR A 672 19.44 9.85 30.95
N VAL A 673 18.43 9.92 30.07
CA VAL A 673 18.07 11.13 29.32
C VAL A 673 17.03 11.93 30.12
N GLU A 674 17.51 12.95 30.86
CA GLU A 674 16.66 13.96 31.50
C GLU A 674 15.76 14.66 30.48
N LYS A 675 14.59 15.16 30.92
CA LYS A 675 13.68 15.97 30.09
C LYS A 675 14.48 17.07 29.39
N ASN A 676 14.64 16.99 28.07
CA ASN A 676 15.16 18.11 27.28
C ASN A 676 13.99 19.04 26.93
N PRO A 677 13.85 20.23 27.55
CA PRO A 677 12.71 21.09 27.32
C PRO A 677 12.79 21.86 25.99
N TYR A 678 13.80 21.61 25.14
CA TYR A 678 14.09 22.39 23.94
C TYR A 678 14.04 21.60 22.62
N VAL A 679 13.56 20.35 22.62
CA VAL A 679 13.29 19.58 21.39
C VAL A 679 11.78 19.49 21.19
N TYR A 680 11.19 20.52 20.57
CA TYR A 680 9.82 20.51 20.07
C TYR A 680 9.75 21.23 18.72
#